data_AF-A0A0D7EIK9-F1
#
_entry.id   AF-A0A0D7EIK9-F1
#
_cell.length_a   1.000
_cell.length_b   1.000
_cell.length_c   1.000
_cell.angle_alpha   90.00
_cell.angle_beta   90.00
_cell.angle_gamma   90.00
#
_symmetry.space_group_name_H-M   'P 1'
#
loop_
_entity.id
_entity.type
_entity.pdbx_description
1 polymer ?
#
loop_
_entity_poly.entity_id
_entity_poly.type
_entity_poly.pdbx_seq_one_letter_code
_entity_poly.pdbx_strand_id
1 'polypeptide(L)'
;MANNPKIKDPTEVALSAIQEALNISDAPDDGHDQITIGTESASKPAAAPAPGFDDGGFDRPIGNERPSYEPIEEPSFARRPANDDRETIGELLQAIQKGRPARNVYMLASVFAGIWVVGAGLLTVAFLPSLQSFIGQGSGGTMALVGLVALLFAPVMLFYFLASLAWRGQELRMIAQSMAQVAIRFSEPEGAASDSMVTVGQAIRREVAAMGDGVERAIARAGELETLVTSEVSALERAFSDNEVRIRALLQDIAHQRDNLVGQAEQVRSAISGVQIDLRHDIALISDAIASRVDEVAKSITGALEERGAHITTSLSNAGDNMILALGERGGDLLDRFEEASAETTRAVLDASERLTASLNFKTGHVHAEFVDLADRVNDMLNERLDRITSEFEQRSSTIVDGISDRTEQVHDSLKNSSDSLLLELELRSGDLVSKIDDAGNRLASQVLASGDKASEALDVTVNTLVAKVVSQTENAHDTLSLQMSAFDELVKDQGAELAEKFSRDSGMLGALITKHISEFDRTVKTYGGEIVERMGQRTQDISETLKSYVDSFDTRLTANGGAISAALDHRLTQFETTFESRVTNLDGSLHTKIQTFDDAIGGHLKSLEQTFDDRATSMTETIDTRIETLTTTLSSGAEHAVESIDQRLTHLTTSLSTGAIQAIASIDSRLTHLTSALTDGATQAVQTIDSRLVHLTTTLTDGTSQAINAIDQRINDVTETIDARSNQLAS
;
A
#
# COMPACT_ATOMS: atom_id res chain seq x y z
N MET A 1 -38.49 -24.49 31.35
CA MET A 1 -37.83 -23.22 30.94
C MET A 1 -36.38 -23.26 31.37
N ALA A 2 -35.45 -23.38 30.42
CA ALA A 2 -34.07 -22.86 30.49
C ALA A 2 -33.48 -23.08 29.09
N ASN A 3 -33.40 -21.98 28.34
CA ASN A 3 -32.96 -21.91 26.96
C ASN A 3 -31.43 -21.74 26.96
N ASN A 4 -30.69 -22.65 26.32
CA ASN A 4 -29.24 -22.53 26.17
C ASN A 4 -28.94 -22.26 24.69
N PRO A 5 -28.18 -21.20 24.32
CA PRO A 5 -27.91 -20.89 22.93
C PRO A 5 -26.88 -21.87 22.38
N LYS A 6 -27.25 -22.63 21.34
CA LYS A 6 -26.29 -23.40 20.55
C LYS A 6 -25.40 -22.43 19.78
N ILE A 7 -24.09 -22.52 20.02
CA ILE A 7 -23.04 -21.88 19.23
C ILE A 7 -23.15 -22.45 17.81
N LYS A 8 -23.46 -21.60 16.83
CA LYS A 8 -23.50 -21.96 15.41
C LYS A 8 -22.10 -22.21 14.91
N ASP A 9 -21.93 -23.33 14.22
CA ASP A 9 -20.69 -23.72 13.55
C ASP A 9 -20.40 -22.72 12.41
N PRO A 10 -19.23 -22.05 12.39
CA PRO A 10 -18.87 -21.09 11.33
C PRO A 10 -18.91 -21.71 9.93
N THR A 11 -18.79 -23.03 9.81
CA THR A 11 -18.86 -23.73 8.52
C THR A 11 -20.31 -23.81 7.99
N GLU A 12 -21.30 -23.92 8.87
CA GLU A 12 -22.73 -23.95 8.50
C GLU A 12 -23.22 -22.55 8.10
N VAL A 13 -22.68 -21.51 8.73
CA VAL A 13 -22.94 -20.10 8.34
C VAL A 13 -22.28 -19.77 6.98
N ALA A 14 -21.10 -20.30 6.71
CA ALA A 14 -20.45 -20.15 5.41
C ALA A 14 -21.20 -20.89 4.28
N LEU A 15 -21.69 -22.10 4.54
CA LEU A 15 -22.51 -22.85 3.59
C LEU A 15 -23.88 -22.20 3.36
N SER A 16 -24.53 -21.68 4.41
CA SER A 16 -25.76 -20.89 4.30
C SER A 16 -25.56 -19.63 3.47
N ALA A 17 -24.45 -18.91 3.66
CA ALA A 17 -24.14 -17.70 2.91
C ALA A 17 -23.82 -18.00 1.42
N ILE A 18 -23.22 -19.15 1.13
CA ILE A 18 -23.00 -19.60 -0.26
C ILE A 18 -24.32 -20.01 -0.91
N GLN A 19 -25.22 -20.66 -0.17
CA GLN A 19 -26.54 -21.06 -0.68
C GLN A 19 -27.46 -19.86 -0.91
N GLU A 20 -27.36 -18.82 -0.09
CA GLU A 20 -28.10 -17.56 -0.25
C GLU A 20 -27.54 -16.70 -1.39
N ALA A 21 -26.22 -16.75 -1.64
CA ALA A 21 -25.61 -16.13 -2.81
C ALA A 21 -25.95 -16.84 -4.14
N LEU A 22 -26.29 -18.14 -4.10
CA LEU A 22 -26.67 -18.92 -5.28
C LEU A 22 -28.16 -18.75 -5.67
N ASN A 23 -29.00 -18.20 -4.79
CA ASN A 23 -30.45 -18.10 -4.97
C ASN A 23 -30.94 -16.68 -5.40
N ILE A 24 -30.01 -15.75 -5.69
CA ILE A 24 -30.32 -14.35 -6.07
C ILE A 24 -30.41 -14.15 -7.60
N SER A 25 -30.42 -15.21 -8.40
CA SER A 25 -30.44 -15.10 -9.88
C SER A 25 -31.79 -15.40 -10.54
N ASP A 26 -32.92 -15.07 -9.90
CA ASP A 26 -34.23 -15.22 -10.55
C ASP A 26 -35.29 -14.22 -10.02
N ALA A 27 -35.42 -13.06 -10.69
CA ALA A 27 -36.70 -12.36 -10.94
C ALA A 27 -36.51 -11.07 -11.78
N PRO A 28 -37.51 -10.66 -12.58
CA PRO A 28 -37.33 -9.75 -13.72
C PRO A 28 -37.79 -8.31 -13.47
N ASP A 29 -37.38 -7.48 -14.43
CA ASP A 29 -37.67 -6.08 -14.72
C ASP A 29 -39.17 -5.72 -14.71
N ASP A 30 -39.54 -4.63 -14.04
CA ASP A 30 -40.76 -3.85 -14.33
C ASP A 30 -40.62 -2.41 -13.81
N GLY A 31 -40.79 -1.45 -14.72
CA GLY A 31 -40.70 -0.02 -14.45
C GLY A 31 -41.95 0.58 -13.79
N HIS A 32 -41.79 1.78 -13.22
CA HIS A 32 -42.62 2.97 -13.50
C HIS A 32 -42.34 4.10 -12.49
N ASP A 33 -42.32 5.31 -13.04
CA ASP A 33 -42.32 6.62 -12.38
C ASP A 33 -43.29 6.73 -11.18
N GLN A 34 -42.86 7.39 -10.10
CA GLN A 34 -43.60 8.55 -9.61
C GLN A 34 -42.77 9.51 -8.72
N ILE A 35 -42.87 10.77 -9.11
CA ILE A 35 -42.40 12.01 -8.47
C ILE A 35 -43.11 12.23 -7.13
N THR A 36 -42.40 12.67 -6.09
CA THR A 36 -42.96 13.66 -5.16
C THR A 36 -41.87 14.56 -4.57
N ILE A 37 -42.01 15.86 -4.86
CA ILE A 37 -41.28 16.98 -4.28
C ILE A 37 -41.85 17.24 -2.87
N GLY A 38 -40.98 17.36 -1.87
CA GLY A 38 -41.33 17.77 -0.51
C GLY A 38 -40.21 18.62 0.10
N THR A 39 -40.47 19.91 0.22
CA THR A 39 -39.65 20.96 0.83
C THR A 39 -39.56 20.86 2.35
N GLU A 40 -38.42 21.33 2.88
CA GLU A 40 -38.15 21.82 4.25
C GLU A 40 -38.34 20.88 5.45
N SER A 41 -37.26 20.59 6.18
CA SER A 41 -36.90 21.34 7.41
C SER A 41 -35.87 20.57 8.25
N ALA A 42 -35.10 21.32 9.01
CA ALA A 42 -33.96 20.89 9.82
C ALA A 42 -34.33 19.96 10.99
N SER A 43 -33.46 19.01 11.30
CA SER A 43 -33.22 18.53 12.68
C SER A 43 -31.95 17.66 12.82
N LYS A 44 -31.02 18.11 13.66
CA LYS A 44 -29.93 17.34 14.29
C LYS A 44 -30.49 16.21 15.19
N PRO A 45 -29.66 15.20 15.50
CA PRO A 45 -29.25 14.98 16.91
C PRO A 45 -27.73 14.70 17.02
N ALA A 46 -26.94 15.45 17.80
CA ALA A 46 -26.78 15.41 19.26
C ALA A 46 -26.00 14.17 19.77
N ALA A 47 -24.70 14.38 20.02
CA ALA A 47 -23.84 13.49 20.80
C ALA A 47 -23.76 13.98 22.26
N ALA A 48 -23.79 13.03 23.20
CA ALA A 48 -23.75 13.22 24.65
C ALA A 48 -22.30 13.09 25.19
N PRO A 49 -22.03 13.53 26.44
CA PRO A 49 -20.83 14.28 26.81
C PRO A 49 -19.79 13.49 27.62
N ALA A 50 -18.57 14.01 27.66
CA ALA A 50 -17.52 13.67 28.62
C ALA A 50 -17.10 14.93 29.42
N PRO A 51 -16.60 14.77 30.66
CA PRO A 51 -16.81 15.72 31.74
C PRO A 51 -15.79 16.87 31.81
N GLY A 52 -16.24 17.97 32.41
CA GLY A 52 -15.54 19.25 32.49
C GLY A 52 -14.45 19.34 33.56
N PHE A 53 -13.53 20.25 33.29
CA PHE A 53 -12.69 20.95 34.24
C PHE A 53 -12.83 22.46 33.93
N ASP A 54 -12.99 23.26 34.98
CA ASP A 54 -13.24 24.70 34.97
C ASP A 54 -12.27 25.49 34.07
N ASP A 55 -12.83 26.29 33.16
CA ASP A 55 -12.10 27.38 32.48
C ASP A 55 -12.74 28.71 32.90
N GLY A 56 -12.14 29.31 33.93
CA GLY A 56 -12.46 30.63 34.43
C GLY A 56 -11.29 31.58 34.18
N GLY A 57 -11.38 32.33 33.08
CA GLY A 57 -10.76 33.65 32.92
C GLY A 57 -9.29 33.70 32.50
N PHE A 58 -9.03 33.82 31.20
CA PHE A 58 -7.80 34.43 30.69
C PHE A 58 -8.11 35.42 29.55
N ASP A 59 -8.15 36.68 29.95
CA ASP A 59 -8.10 37.86 29.10
C ASP A 59 -6.71 38.47 29.35
N ARG A 60 -5.77 38.39 28.38
CA ARG A 60 -4.65 39.34 28.12
C ARG A 60 -3.53 38.79 27.20
N PRO A 61 -2.83 39.66 26.45
CA PRO A 61 -1.78 39.30 25.50
C PRO A 61 -0.41 39.10 26.18
N ILE A 62 0.34 38.08 25.75
CA ILE A 62 1.68 37.74 26.26
C ILE A 62 2.72 38.68 25.63
N GLY A 63 3.36 39.47 26.50
CA GLY A 63 4.47 40.36 26.18
C GLY A 63 5.84 39.66 26.24
N ASN A 64 6.81 40.29 25.59
CA ASN A 64 8.22 39.91 25.57
C ASN A 64 8.84 39.88 26.97
N GLU A 65 9.31 38.72 27.41
CA GLU A 65 10.23 38.58 28.55
C GLU A 65 11.67 38.85 28.07
N ARG A 66 12.20 40.03 28.44
CA ARG A 66 13.63 40.30 28.60
C ARG A 66 13.92 40.35 30.11
N PRO A 67 15.11 39.95 30.59
CA PRO A 67 15.41 39.93 32.01
C PRO A 67 15.39 41.34 32.60
N SER A 68 14.63 41.48 33.69
CA SER A 68 14.53 42.65 34.55
C SER A 68 15.79 42.83 35.41
N TYR A 69 16.47 43.96 35.24
CA TYR A 69 17.39 44.51 36.24
C TYR A 69 16.65 45.57 37.07
N GLU A 70 16.81 45.51 38.39
CA GLU A 70 16.36 46.53 39.35
C GLU A 70 16.95 47.92 39.03
N PRO A 71 16.20 49.02 39.24
CA PRO A 71 16.76 50.37 39.19
C PRO A 71 17.52 50.66 40.48
N ILE A 72 18.83 50.84 40.38
CA ILE A 72 19.64 51.50 41.40
C ILE A 72 19.32 53.00 41.35
N GLU A 73 18.87 53.53 42.47
CA GLU A 73 18.71 54.95 42.76
C GLU A 73 20.10 55.61 42.83
N GLU A 74 20.53 56.29 41.76
CA GLU A 74 21.72 57.16 41.79
C GLU A 74 21.51 58.47 41.00
N PRO A 75 22.11 59.59 41.46
CA PRO A 75 21.70 60.95 41.14
C PRO A 75 22.19 61.41 39.77
N SER A 76 21.30 62.09 39.04
CA SER A 76 21.61 62.77 37.78
C SER A 76 22.60 63.93 37.99
N PHE A 77 23.89 63.70 37.72
CA PHE A 77 24.84 64.78 37.48
C PHE A 77 24.67 65.28 36.05
N ALA A 78 23.98 66.42 35.90
CA ALA A 78 24.01 67.20 34.67
C ALA A 78 25.45 67.70 34.42
N ARG A 79 26.18 67.06 33.50
CA ARG A 79 27.39 67.62 32.91
C ARG A 79 27.01 68.85 32.08
N ARG A 80 27.38 70.03 32.58
CA ARG A 80 27.41 71.29 31.83
C ARG A 80 28.50 71.23 30.75
N PRO A 81 28.30 71.83 29.56
CA PRO A 81 29.34 72.02 28.56
C PRO A 81 30.51 72.89 29.06
N ALA A 82 31.74 72.49 28.71
CA ALA A 82 33.01 73.01 29.18
C ALA A 82 33.45 74.35 28.54
N ASN A 83 32.59 75.37 28.58
CA ASN A 83 32.98 76.76 28.28
C ASN A 83 32.17 77.76 29.12
N ASP A 84 32.19 77.60 30.44
CA ASP A 84 31.63 78.63 31.33
C ASP A 84 32.32 78.66 32.70
N ASP A 85 33.64 78.89 32.71
CA ASP A 85 34.39 79.19 33.93
C ASP A 85 34.76 80.67 33.97
N ARG A 86 33.79 81.50 34.35
CA ARG A 86 34.04 82.82 34.94
C ARG A 86 32.90 83.24 35.87
N GLU A 87 32.70 82.46 36.93
CA GLU A 87 32.00 82.97 38.11
C GLU A 87 32.89 83.98 38.83
N THR A 88 32.73 85.27 38.53
CA THR A 88 33.03 86.41 39.41
C THR A 88 32.70 87.69 38.65
N ILE A 89 31.68 88.41 39.13
CA ILE A 89 31.22 89.79 38.80
C ILE A 89 29.70 89.85 38.55
N GLY A 90 29.07 88.79 38.00
CA GLY A 90 27.62 88.75 37.75
C GLY A 90 26.75 88.67 39.02
N GLU A 91 27.06 87.76 39.94
CA GLU A 91 26.32 87.63 41.21
C GLU A 91 26.55 88.81 42.18
N LEU A 92 27.71 89.45 42.10
CA LEU A 92 28.05 90.61 42.94
C LEU A 92 27.29 91.88 42.49
N LEU A 93 26.95 91.98 41.20
CA LEU A 93 26.08 93.05 40.67
C LEU A 93 24.59 92.77 40.96
N GLN A 94 24.16 91.50 40.96
CA GLN A 94 22.77 91.14 41.23
C GLN A 94 22.38 91.30 42.71
N ALA A 95 23.33 91.15 43.64
CA ALA A 95 23.14 91.47 45.06
C ALA A 95 23.02 92.99 45.33
N ILE A 96 23.66 93.83 44.51
CA ILE A 96 23.61 95.30 44.64
C ILE A 96 22.32 95.89 44.04
N GLN A 97 21.73 95.27 43.00
CA GLN A 97 20.51 95.78 42.36
C GLN A 97 19.18 95.48 43.09
N LYS A 98 19.14 94.51 44.02
CA LYS A 98 17.89 94.06 44.67
C LYS A 98 17.55 94.75 46.01
N GLY A 99 18.38 95.68 46.49
CA GLY A 99 18.15 96.43 47.72
C GLY A 99 17.47 97.79 47.51
N ARG A 100 16.19 97.83 47.08
CA ARG A 100 15.44 99.10 47.07
C ARG A 100 14.96 99.43 48.50
N PRO A 101 15.21 100.64 49.03
CA PRO A 101 14.75 101.01 50.37
C PRO A 101 13.22 101.04 50.43
N ALA A 102 12.64 100.50 51.50
CA ALA A 102 11.18 100.42 51.66
C ALA A 102 10.56 101.82 51.66
N ARG A 103 9.77 102.14 50.62
CA ARG A 103 9.04 103.41 50.43
C ARG A 103 8.02 103.70 51.55
N ASN A 104 7.86 102.78 52.51
CA ASN A 104 6.89 102.80 53.58
C ASN A 104 7.22 103.82 54.71
N VAL A 105 8.46 104.31 54.81
CA VAL A 105 8.90 105.20 55.90
C VAL A 105 8.22 106.59 55.83
N TYR A 106 8.16 107.21 54.65
CA TYR A 106 7.49 108.50 54.46
C TYR A 106 5.96 108.42 54.51
N MET A 107 5.40 107.25 54.16
CA MET A 107 3.96 106.98 54.28
C MET A 107 3.51 106.94 55.75
N LEU A 108 4.31 106.31 56.61
CA LEU A 108 4.03 106.29 58.06
C LEU A 108 4.10 107.70 58.67
N ALA A 109 5.09 108.51 58.28
CA ALA A 109 5.25 109.88 58.75
C ALA A 109 4.06 110.79 58.36
N SER A 110 3.50 110.61 57.16
CA SER A 110 2.33 111.38 56.70
C SER A 110 1.04 110.99 57.45
N VAL A 111 0.88 109.71 57.83
CA VAL A 111 -0.24 109.28 58.69
C VAL A 111 -0.17 109.90 60.08
N PHE A 112 1.00 109.86 60.73
CA PHE A 112 1.18 110.47 62.06
C PHE A 112 1.03 112.00 62.03
N ALA A 113 1.54 112.67 60.99
CA ALA A 113 1.32 114.10 60.78
C ALA A 113 -0.17 114.43 60.61
N GLY A 114 -0.91 113.62 59.84
CA GLY A 114 -2.36 113.79 59.66
C GLY A 114 -3.14 113.66 60.99
N ILE A 115 -2.83 112.62 61.77
CA ILE A 115 -3.44 112.42 63.11
C ILE A 115 -3.14 113.61 64.03
N TRP A 116 -1.91 114.14 64.01
CA TRP A 116 -1.52 115.28 64.82
C TRP A 116 -2.27 116.56 64.44
N VAL A 117 -2.38 116.87 63.14
CA VAL A 117 -3.11 118.06 62.66
C VAL A 117 -4.59 117.97 63.01
N VAL A 118 -5.21 116.79 62.89
CA VAL A 118 -6.61 116.57 63.30
C VAL A 118 -6.76 116.72 64.82
N GLY A 119 -5.84 116.16 65.61
CA GLY A 119 -5.86 116.29 67.07
C GLY A 119 -5.67 117.74 67.55
N ALA A 120 -4.74 118.48 66.94
CA ALA A 120 -4.53 119.90 67.22
C ALA A 120 -5.74 120.75 66.77
N GLY A 121 -6.37 120.42 65.64
CA GLY A 121 -7.62 121.03 65.20
C GLY A 121 -8.76 120.83 66.21
N LEU A 122 -8.93 119.60 66.71
CA LEU A 122 -9.95 119.32 67.74
C LEU A 122 -9.66 120.03 69.05
N LEU A 123 -8.40 120.08 69.50
CA LEU A 123 -8.00 120.82 70.70
C LEU A 123 -8.21 122.33 70.56
N THR A 124 -7.87 122.91 69.41
CA THR A 124 -8.09 124.35 69.18
C THR A 124 -9.57 124.72 69.18
N VAL A 125 -10.45 123.87 68.65
CA VAL A 125 -11.90 124.06 68.71
C VAL A 125 -12.43 123.88 70.14
N ALA A 126 -11.99 122.83 70.85
CA ALA A 126 -12.44 122.57 72.23
C ALA A 126 -12.06 123.68 73.21
N PHE A 127 -10.87 124.26 73.04
CA PHE A 127 -10.36 125.36 73.87
C PHE A 127 -10.52 126.74 73.23
N LEU A 128 -11.35 126.86 72.17
CA LEU A 128 -11.58 128.13 71.48
C LEU A 128 -12.10 129.24 72.40
N PRO A 129 -13.04 129.00 73.34
CA PRO A 129 -13.52 130.04 74.25
C PRO A 129 -12.41 130.53 75.20
N SER A 130 -11.60 129.60 75.72
CA SER A 130 -10.45 129.93 76.57
C SER A 130 -9.36 130.68 75.81
N LEU A 131 -9.08 130.31 74.55
CA LEU A 131 -8.12 131.02 73.69
C LEU A 131 -8.60 132.44 73.37
N GLN A 132 -9.88 132.65 73.10
CA GLN A 132 -10.45 133.98 72.89
C GLN A 132 -10.33 134.87 74.15
N SER A 133 -10.53 134.30 75.34
CA SER A 133 -10.34 135.03 76.60
C SER A 133 -8.87 135.44 76.82
N PHE A 134 -7.93 134.60 76.39
CA PHE A 134 -6.49 134.86 76.51
C PHE A 134 -5.99 135.89 75.48
N ILE A 135 -6.59 135.93 74.30
CA ILE A 135 -6.28 136.91 73.24
C ILE A 135 -6.85 138.31 73.58
N GLY A 136 -7.87 138.40 74.44
CA GLY A 136 -8.52 139.66 74.84
C GLY A 136 -7.81 140.49 75.93
N GLN A 137 -6.74 140.00 76.56
CA GLN A 137 -6.03 140.71 77.65
C GLN A 137 -4.58 141.05 77.28
N GLY A 138 -4.33 142.28 76.84
CA GLY A 138 -2.99 142.89 76.78
C GLY A 138 -1.99 142.24 75.81
N SER A 139 -0.78 142.82 75.72
CA SER A 139 0.28 142.49 74.73
C SER A 139 0.82 141.05 74.75
N GLY A 140 0.23 140.13 75.52
CA GLY A 140 0.57 138.71 75.57
C GLY A 140 -0.14 137.83 74.52
N GLY A 141 -1.24 138.31 73.92
CA GLY A 141 -2.04 137.53 72.96
C GLY A 141 -1.30 137.17 71.66
N THR A 142 -0.39 138.02 71.20
CA THR A 142 0.40 137.75 69.97
C THR A 142 1.45 136.67 70.19
N MET A 143 2.08 136.61 71.36
CA MET A 143 3.03 135.54 71.73
C MET A 143 2.31 134.19 71.91
N ALA A 144 1.07 134.20 72.43
CA ALA A 144 0.25 133.00 72.49
C ALA A 144 -0.09 132.43 71.10
N LEU A 145 -0.38 133.30 70.12
CA LEU A 145 -0.63 132.88 68.73
C LEU A 145 0.62 132.28 68.07
N VAL A 146 1.80 132.89 68.27
CA VAL A 146 3.06 132.35 67.76
C VAL A 146 3.39 131.00 68.40
N GLY A 147 3.16 130.84 69.71
CA GLY A 147 3.31 129.56 70.40
C GLY A 147 2.38 128.47 69.86
N LEU A 148 1.14 128.82 69.50
CA LEU A 148 0.17 127.88 68.94
C LEU A 148 0.55 127.45 67.51
N VAL A 149 1.00 128.39 66.68
CA VAL A 149 1.55 128.08 65.35
C VAL A 149 2.77 127.15 65.47
N ALA A 150 3.67 127.42 66.41
CA ALA A 150 4.82 126.55 66.66
C ALA A 150 4.40 125.13 67.10
N LEU A 151 3.38 125.01 67.96
CA LEU A 151 2.85 123.73 68.43
C LEU A 151 2.17 122.91 67.32
N LEU A 152 1.56 123.58 66.33
CA LEU A 152 0.98 122.93 65.17
C LEU A 152 2.07 122.40 64.21
N PHE A 153 3.05 123.23 63.86
CA PHE A 153 4.00 122.93 62.78
C PHE A 153 5.24 122.14 63.23
N ALA A 154 5.74 122.34 64.45
CA ALA A 154 6.98 121.69 64.90
C ALA A 154 6.91 120.15 64.92
N PRO A 155 5.80 119.51 65.37
CA PRO A 155 5.71 118.04 65.37
C PRO A 155 5.59 117.45 63.97
N VAL A 156 4.92 118.15 63.04
CA VAL A 156 4.83 117.73 61.63
C VAL A 156 6.21 117.72 60.97
N MET A 157 7.01 118.76 61.19
CA MET A 157 8.42 118.82 60.78
C MET A 157 9.24 117.69 61.42
N LEU A 158 9.02 117.41 62.71
CA LEU A 158 9.74 116.36 63.44
C LEU A 158 9.46 114.95 62.90
N PHE A 159 8.21 114.64 62.51
CA PHE A 159 7.89 113.35 61.89
C PHE A 159 8.61 113.15 60.56
N TYR A 160 8.67 114.17 59.70
CA TYR A 160 9.41 114.11 58.44
C TYR A 160 10.94 114.07 58.65
N PHE A 161 11.45 114.74 59.68
CA PHE A 161 12.85 114.66 60.07
C PHE A 161 13.25 113.28 60.58
N LEU A 162 12.41 112.63 61.39
CA LEU A 162 12.64 111.25 61.82
C LEU A 162 12.55 110.26 60.64
N ALA A 163 11.65 110.50 59.69
CA ALA A 163 11.55 109.71 58.46
C ALA A 163 12.83 109.82 57.60
N SER A 164 13.39 111.02 57.48
CA SER A 164 14.64 111.22 56.72
C SER A 164 15.85 110.59 57.41
N LEU A 165 15.91 110.60 58.75
CA LEU A 165 16.94 109.90 59.52
C LEU A 165 16.82 108.37 59.36
N ALA A 166 15.61 107.84 59.43
CA ALA A 166 15.37 106.40 59.27
C ALA A 166 15.72 105.91 57.86
N TRP A 167 15.39 106.70 56.83
CA TRP A 167 15.78 106.42 55.45
C TRP A 167 17.31 106.45 55.26
N ARG A 168 17.97 107.47 55.82
CA ARG A 168 19.44 107.62 55.74
C ARG A 168 20.20 106.58 56.58
N GLY A 169 19.60 106.10 57.67
CA GLY A 169 20.14 104.99 58.47
C GLY A 169 20.07 103.63 57.77
N GLN A 170 19.06 103.39 56.94
CA GLN A 170 18.99 102.19 56.09
C GLN A 170 20.02 102.23 54.96
N GLU A 171 20.32 103.42 54.44
CA GLU A 171 21.33 103.65 53.40
C GLU A 171 22.77 103.39 53.93
N LEU A 172 23.07 103.84 55.15
CA LEU A 172 24.37 103.59 55.79
C LEU A 172 24.62 102.12 56.14
N ARG A 173 23.56 101.34 56.42
CA ARG A 173 23.69 99.89 56.74
C ARG A 173 24.04 99.05 55.50
N MET A 174 23.59 99.47 54.31
CA MET A 174 23.95 98.82 53.05
C MET A 174 25.37 99.18 52.57
N ILE A 175 25.85 100.39 52.89
CA ILE A 175 27.22 100.84 52.54
C ILE A 175 28.29 100.23 53.46
N ALA A 176 27.97 99.99 54.74
CA ALA A 176 28.90 99.37 55.68
C ALA A 176 29.26 97.91 55.34
N GLN A 177 28.34 97.17 54.69
CA GLN A 177 28.57 95.78 54.28
C GLN A 177 29.41 95.66 52.99
N SER A 178 29.44 96.69 52.14
CA SER A 178 30.26 96.70 50.91
C SER A 178 31.68 97.25 51.10
N MET A 179 31.96 98.00 52.18
CA MET A 179 33.31 98.49 52.49
C MET A 179 34.21 97.47 53.22
N ALA A 180 33.64 96.51 53.96
CA ALA A 180 34.41 95.49 54.68
C ALA A 180 35.11 94.48 53.74
N GLN A 181 34.56 94.23 52.54
CA GLN A 181 35.12 93.32 51.54
C GLN A 181 36.15 93.98 50.61
N VAL A 182 36.18 95.32 50.55
CA VAL A 182 37.17 96.10 49.79
C VAL A 182 38.43 96.39 50.63
N ALA A 183 38.30 96.50 51.95
CA ALA A 183 39.44 96.73 52.86
C ALA A 183 40.43 95.57 52.95
N ILE A 184 40.02 94.32 52.66
CA ILE A 184 40.89 93.14 52.62
C ILE A 184 41.73 93.07 51.32
N ARG A 185 41.38 93.84 50.28
CA ARG A 185 42.12 93.87 49.01
C ARG A 185 43.16 95.00 48.89
N PHE A 186 43.43 95.74 49.96
CA PHE A 186 44.41 96.85 49.95
C PHE A 186 45.66 96.63 50.83
N SER A 187 45.95 95.41 51.31
CA SER A 187 47.16 95.15 52.13
C SER A 187 48.29 94.35 51.47
N GLU A 188 48.31 94.16 50.14
CA GLU A 188 49.47 93.56 49.46
C GLU A 188 49.81 94.33 48.16
N PRO A 189 50.91 95.10 48.12
CA PRO A 189 51.51 95.59 46.88
C PRO A 189 52.76 94.75 46.50
N GLU A 190 52.91 94.46 45.18
CA GLU A 190 54.11 93.97 44.44
C GLU A 190 53.98 92.67 43.58
N GLY A 191 52.90 92.51 42.79
CA GLY A 191 52.81 91.41 41.81
C GLY A 191 52.52 91.81 40.36
N ALA A 192 52.20 93.07 40.06
CA ALA A 192 51.56 93.44 38.79
C ALA A 192 52.49 93.52 37.56
N ALA A 193 53.79 93.29 37.70
CA ALA A 193 54.74 93.26 36.57
C ALA A 193 55.26 91.85 36.22
N SER A 194 54.93 90.83 37.01
CA SER A 194 55.25 89.41 36.71
C SER A 194 54.15 88.70 35.92
N ASP A 195 52.93 89.23 35.91
CA ASP A 195 51.77 88.55 35.33
C ASP A 195 51.73 88.55 33.80
N SER A 196 52.36 89.51 33.11
CA SER A 196 52.35 89.52 31.64
C SER A 196 53.24 88.45 31.00
N MET A 197 54.27 87.96 31.71
CA MET A 197 55.13 86.86 31.26
C MET A 197 54.57 85.49 31.67
N VAL A 198 53.82 85.43 32.77
CA VAL A 198 53.10 84.22 33.23
C VAL A 198 51.82 83.98 32.43
N THR A 199 51.15 85.01 31.91
CA THR A 199 49.98 84.82 31.02
C THR A 199 50.34 84.22 29.66
N VAL A 200 51.52 84.51 29.11
CA VAL A 200 51.99 83.88 27.86
C VAL A 200 52.47 82.45 28.14
N GLY A 201 53.15 82.22 29.28
CA GLY A 201 53.53 80.88 29.75
C GLY A 201 52.33 79.99 30.10
N GLN A 202 51.27 80.54 30.71
CA GLN A 202 50.02 79.83 30.99
C GLN A 202 49.15 79.66 29.75
N ALA A 203 49.18 80.58 28.78
CA ALA A 203 48.49 80.38 27.51
C ALA A 203 49.10 79.23 26.72
N ILE A 204 50.44 79.14 26.63
CA ILE A 204 51.13 77.99 26.00
C ILE A 204 50.90 76.71 26.81
N ARG A 205 50.91 76.76 28.15
CA ARG A 205 50.63 75.58 28.99
C ARG A 205 49.17 75.15 28.93
N ARG A 206 48.23 76.07 28.69
CA ARG A 206 46.80 75.82 28.49
C ARG A 206 46.50 75.33 27.07
N GLU A 207 47.25 75.76 26.06
CA GLU A 207 47.15 75.21 24.70
C GLU A 207 47.78 73.82 24.60
N VAL A 208 48.91 73.58 25.28
CA VAL A 208 49.52 72.24 25.41
C VAL A 208 48.70 71.33 26.34
N ALA A 209 48.05 71.86 27.38
CA ALA A 209 47.07 71.11 28.17
C ALA A 209 45.74 70.90 27.42
N ALA A 210 45.34 71.77 26.50
CA ALA A 210 44.17 71.58 25.63
C ALA A 210 44.47 70.65 24.44
N MET A 211 45.71 70.63 23.93
CA MET A 211 46.19 69.58 23.02
C MET A 211 46.42 68.27 23.77
N GLY A 212 46.85 68.31 25.05
CA GLY A 212 46.94 67.16 25.95
C GLY A 212 45.56 66.58 26.27
N ASP A 213 44.59 67.42 26.60
CA ASP A 213 43.16 67.06 26.79
C ASP A 213 42.50 66.71 25.46
N GLY A 214 42.96 67.26 24.34
CA GLY A 214 42.54 66.89 22.98
C GLY A 214 43.08 65.52 22.56
N VAL A 215 44.30 65.18 22.96
CA VAL A 215 44.92 63.86 22.80
C VAL A 215 44.33 62.87 23.80
N GLU A 216 44.09 63.24 25.06
CA GLU A 216 43.38 62.41 26.05
C GLU A 216 41.92 62.21 25.65
N ARG A 217 41.25 63.19 25.04
CA ARG A 217 39.89 63.04 24.48
C ARG A 217 39.89 62.26 23.17
N ALA A 218 40.96 62.33 22.37
CA ALA A 218 41.13 61.46 21.20
C ALA A 218 41.47 60.02 21.60
N ILE A 219 42.25 59.83 22.68
CA ILE A 219 42.53 58.52 23.29
C ILE A 219 41.30 58.00 24.03
N ALA A 220 40.50 58.85 24.66
CA ALA A 220 39.22 58.48 25.25
C ALA A 220 38.20 58.13 24.18
N ARG A 221 38.16 58.85 23.04
CA ARG A 221 37.36 58.45 21.87
C ARG A 221 37.89 57.21 21.18
N ALA A 222 39.21 57.03 21.10
CA ALA A 222 39.82 55.81 20.60
C ALA A 222 39.56 54.65 21.55
N GLY A 223 39.48 54.90 22.86
CA GLY A 223 39.11 53.94 23.90
C GLY A 223 37.61 53.66 23.93
N GLU A 224 36.76 54.64 23.63
CA GLU A 224 35.31 54.45 23.40
C GLU A 224 35.07 53.69 22.11
N LEU A 225 35.84 53.95 21.05
CA LEU A 225 35.82 53.17 19.81
C LEU A 225 36.42 51.79 19.99
N GLU A 226 37.45 51.62 20.81
CA GLU A 226 38.00 50.32 21.19
C GLU A 226 37.01 49.57 22.06
N THR A 227 36.31 50.24 22.98
CA THR A 227 35.24 49.65 23.79
C THR A 227 34.04 49.31 22.91
N LEU A 228 33.71 50.13 21.91
CA LEU A 228 32.63 49.89 20.97
C LEU A 228 32.99 48.75 20.02
N VAL A 229 34.20 48.74 19.45
CA VAL A 229 34.70 47.66 18.61
C VAL A 229 34.85 46.38 19.41
N THR A 230 35.33 46.41 20.65
CA THR A 230 35.36 45.22 21.52
C THR A 230 33.97 44.81 21.96
N SER A 231 33.01 45.73 22.11
CA SER A 231 31.61 45.39 22.38
C SER A 231 30.93 44.80 21.15
N GLU A 232 31.27 45.28 19.95
CA GLU A 232 30.74 44.80 18.67
C GLU A 232 31.38 43.48 18.30
N VAL A 233 32.69 43.33 18.52
CA VAL A 233 33.42 42.06 18.44
C VAL A 233 32.91 41.09 19.49
N SER A 234 32.61 41.52 20.72
CA SER A 234 31.98 40.66 21.72
C SER A 234 30.53 40.29 21.34
N ALA A 235 29.79 41.20 20.71
CA ALA A 235 28.45 40.93 20.19
C ALA A 235 28.52 39.97 19.01
N LEU A 236 29.53 40.11 18.16
CA LEU A 236 29.80 39.26 17.00
C LEU A 236 30.32 37.88 17.44
N GLU A 237 31.24 37.81 18.39
CA GLU A 237 31.69 36.57 19.04
C GLU A 237 30.53 35.87 19.75
N ARG A 238 29.65 36.62 20.41
CA ARG A 238 28.44 36.07 21.03
C ARG A 238 27.45 35.59 19.98
N ALA A 239 27.26 36.29 18.87
CA ALA A 239 26.41 35.88 17.76
C ALA A 239 27.00 34.69 16.98
N PHE A 240 28.33 34.61 16.83
CA PHE A 240 29.02 33.46 16.25
C PHE A 240 29.01 32.27 17.20
N SER A 241 29.16 32.47 18.51
CA SER A 241 29.02 31.42 19.51
C SER A 241 27.59 30.90 19.59
N ASP A 242 26.59 31.79 19.52
CA ASP A 242 25.18 31.41 19.46
C ASP A 242 24.84 30.70 18.14
N ASN A 243 25.38 31.17 17.00
CA ASN A 243 25.30 30.46 15.73
C ASN A 243 26.03 29.10 15.79
N GLU A 244 27.18 28.99 16.46
CA GLU A 244 27.90 27.72 16.62
C GLU A 244 27.08 26.75 17.47
N VAL A 245 26.48 27.22 18.56
CA VAL A 245 25.56 26.43 19.40
C VAL A 245 24.34 26.00 18.59
N ARG A 246 23.74 26.91 17.81
CA ARG A 246 22.61 26.59 16.92
C ARG A 246 22.99 25.62 15.82
N ILE A 247 24.16 25.76 15.20
CA ILE A 247 24.66 24.83 14.18
C ILE A 247 24.95 23.48 14.83
N ARG A 248 25.53 23.43 16.03
CA ARG A 248 25.69 22.17 16.78
C ARG A 248 24.34 21.53 17.10
N ALA A 249 23.35 22.31 17.54
CA ALA A 249 22.00 21.82 17.79
C ALA A 249 21.36 21.27 16.52
N LEU A 250 21.45 21.97 15.39
CA LEU A 250 20.97 21.49 14.09
C LEU A 250 21.73 20.24 13.62
N LEU A 251 23.05 20.19 13.78
CA LEU A 251 23.83 19.01 13.44
C LEU A 251 23.47 17.81 14.33
N GLN A 252 23.18 18.06 15.60
CA GLN A 252 22.73 17.05 16.55
C GLN A 252 21.30 16.57 16.22
N ASP A 253 20.40 17.47 15.83
CA ASP A 253 19.06 17.12 15.35
C ASP A 253 19.13 16.35 14.04
N ILE A 254 20.00 16.72 13.09
CA ILE A 254 20.25 15.96 11.87
C ILE A 254 20.86 14.60 12.18
N ALA A 255 21.79 14.51 13.14
CA ALA A 255 22.35 13.24 13.58
C ALA A 255 21.27 12.35 14.23
N HIS A 256 20.38 12.92 15.05
CA HIS A 256 19.24 12.22 15.62
C HIS A 256 18.23 11.79 14.55
N GLN A 257 17.92 12.64 13.57
CA GLN A 257 17.08 12.29 12.43
C GLN A 257 17.72 11.18 11.59
N ARG A 258 19.03 11.24 11.35
CA ARG A 258 19.77 10.19 10.65
C ARG A 258 19.73 8.88 11.43
N ASP A 259 19.96 8.91 12.74
CA ASP A 259 19.93 7.69 13.56
C ASP A 259 18.50 7.12 13.64
N ASN A 260 17.47 7.97 13.67
CA ASN A 260 16.08 7.56 13.56
C ASN A 260 15.77 6.96 12.18
N LEU A 261 16.26 7.55 11.09
CA LEU A 261 16.11 7.01 9.73
C LEU A 261 16.86 5.69 9.56
N VAL A 262 18.06 5.56 10.13
CA VAL A 262 18.82 4.31 10.14
C VAL A 262 18.10 3.26 10.99
N GLY A 263 17.53 3.64 12.13
CA GLY A 263 16.70 2.77 12.97
C GLY A 263 15.43 2.32 12.25
N GLN A 264 14.73 3.23 11.58
CA GLN A 264 13.57 2.91 10.74
C GLN A 264 13.96 2.02 9.55
N ALA A 265 15.10 2.28 8.91
CA ALA A 265 15.59 1.44 7.81
C ALA A 265 16.00 0.05 8.30
N GLU A 266 16.59 -0.08 9.48
CA GLU A 266 16.90 -1.37 10.10
C GLU A 266 15.62 -2.09 10.53
N GLN A 267 14.61 -1.36 11.02
CA GLN A 267 13.30 -1.91 11.35
C GLN A 267 12.56 -2.41 10.10
N VAL A 268 12.61 -1.64 9.00
CA VAL A 268 12.09 -2.07 7.69
C VAL A 268 12.87 -3.27 7.17
N ARG A 269 14.20 -3.27 7.29
CA ARG A 269 15.04 -4.42 6.90
C ARG A 269 14.72 -5.66 7.72
N SER A 270 14.53 -5.52 9.03
CA SER A 270 14.14 -6.59 9.93
C SER A 270 12.72 -7.09 9.62
N ALA A 271 11.79 -6.19 9.30
CA ALA A 271 10.42 -6.55 8.91
C ALA A 271 10.42 -7.29 7.56
N ILE A 272 11.17 -6.82 6.57
CA ILE A 272 11.33 -7.49 5.27
C ILE A 272 12.00 -8.86 5.45
N SER A 273 13.05 -8.95 6.27
CA SER A 273 13.70 -10.22 6.58
C SER A 273 12.76 -11.17 7.33
N GLY A 274 11.92 -10.65 8.22
CA GLY A 274 10.87 -11.41 8.92
C GLY A 274 9.85 -11.96 7.92
N VAL A 275 9.28 -11.10 7.08
CA VAL A 275 8.36 -11.50 6.01
C VAL A 275 9.00 -12.51 5.05
N GLN A 276 10.29 -12.38 4.75
CA GLN A 276 10.99 -13.33 3.89
C GLN A 276 11.18 -14.70 4.57
N ILE A 277 11.43 -14.72 5.88
CA ILE A 277 11.47 -15.96 6.68
C ILE A 277 10.08 -16.58 6.76
N ASP A 278 9.06 -15.79 7.06
CA ASP A 278 7.65 -16.22 7.13
C ASP A 278 7.19 -16.76 5.78
N LEU A 279 7.50 -16.08 4.67
CA LEU A 279 7.17 -16.56 3.33
C LEU A 279 7.89 -17.87 3.00
N ARG A 280 9.18 -18.03 3.37
CA ARG A 280 9.90 -19.30 3.19
C ARG A 280 9.28 -20.41 4.02
N HIS A 281 8.83 -20.10 5.23
CA HIS A 281 8.17 -21.04 6.11
C HIS A 281 6.79 -21.44 5.58
N ASP A 282 5.97 -20.48 5.15
CA ASP A 282 4.66 -20.71 4.54
C ASP A 282 4.78 -21.51 3.25
N ILE A 283 5.77 -21.20 2.39
CA ILE A 283 6.04 -22.01 1.19
C ILE A 283 6.43 -23.43 1.57
N ALA A 284 7.23 -23.63 2.62
CA ALA A 284 7.58 -24.97 3.09
C ALA A 284 6.36 -25.73 3.63
N LEU A 285 5.52 -25.08 4.45
CA LEU A 285 4.28 -25.65 4.98
C LEU A 285 3.28 -25.98 3.88
N ILE A 286 3.10 -25.10 2.90
CA ILE A 286 2.23 -25.32 1.74
C ILE A 286 2.78 -26.44 0.88
N SER A 287 4.10 -26.49 0.66
CA SER A 287 4.74 -27.57 -0.10
C SER A 287 4.56 -28.93 0.59
N ASP A 288 4.68 -28.98 1.91
CA ASP A 288 4.44 -30.19 2.70
C ASP A 288 2.96 -30.60 2.70
N ALA A 289 2.05 -29.62 2.81
CA ALA A 289 0.62 -29.84 2.68
C ALA A 289 0.23 -30.34 1.28
N ILE A 290 0.81 -29.79 0.21
CA ILE A 290 0.62 -30.27 -1.17
C ILE A 290 1.18 -31.68 -1.31
N ALA A 291 2.39 -31.95 -0.81
CA ALA A 291 2.97 -33.29 -0.86
C ALA A 291 2.10 -34.32 -0.13
N SER A 292 1.60 -33.98 1.06
CA SER A 292 0.67 -34.82 1.82
C SER A 292 -0.65 -35.05 1.06
N ARG A 293 -1.21 -34.00 0.42
CA ARG A 293 -2.45 -34.11 -0.36
C ARG A 293 -2.24 -34.98 -1.60
N VAL A 294 -1.09 -34.84 -2.26
CA VAL A 294 -0.71 -35.67 -3.42
C VAL A 294 -0.51 -37.12 -2.99
N ASP A 295 0.15 -37.39 -1.85
CA ASP A 295 0.31 -38.75 -1.32
C ASP A 295 -1.03 -39.38 -0.93
N GLU A 296 -1.94 -38.60 -0.33
CA GLU A 296 -3.30 -39.04 0.01
C GLU A 296 -4.11 -39.35 -1.25
N VAL A 297 -4.08 -38.48 -2.27
CA VAL A 297 -4.73 -38.72 -3.56
C VAL A 297 -4.12 -39.93 -4.26
N ALA A 298 -2.79 -40.10 -4.23
CA ALA A 298 -2.11 -41.26 -4.81
C ALA A 298 -2.52 -42.56 -4.09
N LYS A 299 -2.59 -42.58 -2.76
CA LYS A 299 -3.10 -43.71 -1.97
C LYS A 299 -4.56 -43.99 -2.26
N SER A 300 -5.40 -42.97 -2.36
CA SER A 300 -6.82 -43.11 -2.70
C SER A 300 -7.01 -43.71 -4.10
N ILE A 301 -6.27 -43.22 -5.10
CA ILE A 301 -6.28 -43.79 -6.46
C ILE A 301 -5.79 -45.24 -6.45
N THR A 302 -4.68 -45.52 -5.75
CA THR A 302 -4.14 -46.88 -5.66
C THR A 302 -5.13 -47.83 -4.98
N GLY A 303 -5.77 -47.41 -3.90
CA GLY A 303 -6.80 -48.18 -3.22
C GLY A 303 -8.05 -48.40 -4.09
N ALA A 304 -8.51 -47.38 -4.81
CA ALA A 304 -9.64 -47.50 -5.73
C ALA A 304 -9.33 -48.43 -6.92
N LEU A 305 -8.07 -48.44 -7.40
CA LEU A 305 -7.60 -49.36 -8.43
C LEU A 305 -7.48 -50.79 -7.91
N GLU A 306 -7.00 -50.99 -6.68
CA GLU A 306 -6.92 -52.31 -6.05
C GLU A 306 -8.33 -52.87 -5.78
N GLU A 307 -9.26 -52.05 -5.30
CA GLU A 307 -10.66 -52.42 -5.09
C GLU A 307 -11.36 -52.76 -6.41
N ARG A 308 -11.20 -51.94 -7.45
CA ARG A 308 -11.73 -52.25 -8.79
C ARG A 308 -11.07 -53.48 -9.40
N GLY A 309 -9.77 -53.68 -9.19
CA GLY A 309 -9.04 -54.87 -9.64
C GLY A 309 -9.56 -56.14 -8.95
N ALA A 310 -9.80 -56.08 -7.64
CA ALA A 310 -10.41 -57.16 -6.87
C ALA A 310 -11.85 -57.43 -7.32
N HIS A 311 -12.65 -56.39 -7.57
CA HIS A 311 -14.01 -56.53 -8.07
C HIS A 311 -14.06 -57.14 -9.47
N ILE A 312 -13.16 -56.72 -10.38
CA ILE A 312 -13.02 -57.31 -11.71
C ILE A 312 -12.63 -58.79 -11.58
N THR A 313 -11.62 -59.11 -10.76
CA THR A 313 -11.17 -60.49 -10.55
C THR A 313 -12.30 -61.36 -10.00
N THR A 314 -13.05 -60.85 -9.03
CA THR A 314 -14.21 -61.55 -8.44
C THR A 314 -15.33 -61.73 -9.46
N SER A 315 -15.63 -60.70 -10.26
CA SER A 315 -16.64 -60.78 -11.32
C SER A 315 -16.24 -61.75 -12.42
N LEU A 316 -14.96 -61.78 -12.80
CA LEU A 316 -14.41 -62.72 -13.77
C LEU A 316 -14.41 -64.15 -13.23
N SER A 317 -14.05 -64.35 -11.95
CA SER A 317 -14.11 -65.65 -11.28
C SER A 317 -15.53 -66.16 -11.22
N ASN A 318 -16.49 -65.32 -10.81
CA ASN A 318 -17.91 -65.68 -10.80
C ASN A 318 -18.44 -65.97 -12.22
N ALA A 319 -18.03 -65.19 -13.22
CA ALA A 319 -18.39 -65.46 -14.62
C ALA A 319 -17.76 -66.77 -15.13
N GLY A 320 -16.52 -67.05 -14.74
CA GLY A 320 -15.81 -68.29 -15.02
C GLY A 320 -16.47 -69.50 -14.36
N ASP A 321 -16.83 -69.41 -13.08
CA ASP A 321 -17.52 -70.46 -12.34
C ASP A 321 -18.92 -70.72 -12.91
N ASN A 322 -19.67 -69.66 -13.25
CA ASN A 322 -20.96 -69.81 -13.94
C ASN A 322 -20.79 -70.44 -15.33
N MET A 323 -19.70 -70.14 -16.06
CA MET A 323 -19.40 -70.78 -17.33
C MET A 323 -19.00 -72.24 -17.17
N ILE A 324 -18.22 -72.58 -16.13
CA ILE A 324 -17.86 -73.97 -15.79
C ILE A 324 -19.11 -74.75 -15.41
N LEU A 325 -20.02 -74.17 -14.61
CA LEU A 325 -21.29 -74.78 -14.25
C LEU A 325 -22.18 -74.98 -15.49
N ALA A 326 -22.33 -73.96 -16.33
CA ALA A 326 -23.15 -74.06 -17.55
C ALA A 326 -22.56 -75.06 -18.57
N LEU A 327 -21.23 -75.13 -18.70
CA LEU A 327 -20.56 -76.13 -19.53
C LEU A 327 -20.65 -77.53 -18.91
N GLY A 328 -20.59 -77.64 -17.59
CA GLY A 328 -20.77 -78.89 -16.86
C GLY A 328 -22.18 -79.44 -16.97
N GLU A 329 -23.21 -78.59 -16.81
CA GLU A 329 -24.62 -78.96 -16.95
C GLU A 329 -24.95 -79.32 -18.40
N ARG A 330 -24.48 -78.52 -19.36
CA ARG A 330 -24.70 -78.79 -20.80
C ARG A 330 -23.89 -79.98 -21.29
N GLY A 331 -22.70 -80.20 -20.73
CA GLY A 331 -21.89 -81.41 -20.96
C GLY A 331 -22.53 -82.66 -20.36
N GLY A 332 -23.17 -82.53 -19.20
CA GLY A 332 -24.00 -83.56 -18.57
C GLY A 332 -25.23 -83.91 -19.41
N ASP A 333 -26.04 -82.92 -19.81
CA ASP A 333 -27.21 -83.14 -20.67
C ASP A 333 -26.82 -83.76 -22.03
N LEU A 334 -25.68 -83.36 -22.59
CA LEU A 334 -25.16 -84.00 -23.81
C LEU A 334 -24.70 -85.44 -23.56
N LEU A 335 -24.05 -85.73 -22.43
CA LEU A 335 -23.64 -87.08 -22.07
C LEU A 335 -24.85 -87.98 -21.84
N ASP A 336 -25.86 -87.50 -21.11
CA ASP A 336 -27.12 -88.21 -20.85
C ASP A 336 -27.87 -88.48 -22.16
N ARG A 337 -27.96 -87.49 -23.07
CA ARG A 337 -28.56 -87.69 -24.40
C ARG A 337 -27.76 -88.66 -25.27
N PHE A 338 -26.43 -88.64 -25.17
CA PHE A 338 -25.59 -89.61 -25.87
C PHE A 338 -25.75 -91.02 -25.31
N GLU A 339 -25.83 -91.16 -23.99
CA GLU A 339 -26.05 -92.44 -23.32
C GLU A 339 -27.44 -92.99 -23.61
N GLU A 340 -28.46 -92.13 -23.62
CA GLU A 340 -29.83 -92.50 -23.99
C GLU A 340 -29.94 -92.90 -25.47
N ALA A 341 -29.38 -92.10 -26.38
CA ALA A 341 -29.35 -92.44 -27.81
C ALA A 341 -28.53 -93.72 -28.08
N SER A 342 -27.44 -93.94 -27.35
CA SER A 342 -26.62 -95.15 -27.44
C SER A 342 -27.37 -96.38 -26.91
N ALA A 343 -28.08 -96.24 -25.79
CA ALA A 343 -28.91 -97.30 -25.24
C ALA A 343 -30.11 -97.62 -26.16
N GLU A 344 -30.73 -96.60 -26.77
CA GLU A 344 -31.80 -96.76 -27.76
C GLU A 344 -31.29 -97.43 -29.03
N THR A 345 -30.12 -97.03 -29.54
CA THR A 345 -29.45 -97.68 -30.68
C THR A 345 -29.12 -99.13 -30.35
N THR A 346 -28.59 -99.41 -29.16
CA THR A 346 -28.27 -100.78 -28.72
C THR A 346 -29.53 -101.64 -28.63
N ARG A 347 -30.64 -101.10 -28.09
CA ARG A 347 -31.94 -101.79 -28.07
C ARG A 347 -32.48 -102.03 -29.47
N ALA A 348 -32.40 -101.05 -30.36
CA ALA A 348 -32.85 -101.18 -31.75
C ALA A 348 -32.04 -102.24 -32.51
N VAL A 349 -30.72 -102.29 -32.28
CA VAL A 349 -29.84 -103.32 -32.86
C VAL A 349 -30.15 -104.70 -32.28
N LEU A 350 -30.41 -104.83 -30.98
CA LEU A 350 -30.81 -106.10 -30.37
C LEU A 350 -32.17 -106.59 -30.89
N ASP A 351 -33.19 -105.72 -30.97
CA ASP A 351 -34.50 -106.06 -31.56
C ASP A 351 -34.38 -106.43 -33.05
N ALA A 352 -33.56 -105.70 -33.82
CA ALA A 352 -33.26 -106.06 -35.20
C ALA A 352 -32.55 -107.43 -35.29
N SER A 353 -31.61 -107.72 -34.39
CA SER A 353 -30.90 -109.00 -34.34
C SER A 353 -31.82 -110.16 -33.95
N GLU A 354 -32.72 -109.97 -32.98
CA GLU A 354 -33.74 -110.95 -32.61
C GLU A 354 -34.72 -111.21 -33.76
N ARG A 355 -35.19 -110.17 -34.45
CA ARG A 355 -36.04 -110.31 -35.65
C ARG A 355 -35.34 -111.03 -36.79
N LEU A 356 -34.06 -110.74 -37.02
CA LEU A 356 -33.27 -111.39 -38.06
C LEU A 356 -33.00 -112.86 -37.71
N THR A 357 -32.74 -113.16 -36.44
CA THR A 357 -32.62 -114.52 -35.92
C THR A 357 -33.94 -115.28 -36.04
N ALA A 358 -35.06 -114.67 -35.69
CA ALA A 358 -36.39 -115.26 -35.85
C ALA A 358 -36.74 -115.50 -37.33
N SER A 359 -36.41 -114.56 -38.22
CA SER A 359 -36.60 -114.71 -39.66
C SER A 359 -35.72 -115.80 -40.25
N LEU A 360 -34.46 -115.91 -39.82
CA LEU A 360 -33.56 -116.97 -40.23
C LEU A 360 -34.06 -118.33 -39.73
N ASN A 361 -34.47 -118.43 -38.46
CA ASN A 361 -34.96 -119.68 -37.89
C ASN A 361 -36.29 -120.12 -38.55
N PHE A 362 -37.18 -119.18 -38.87
CA PHE A 362 -38.39 -119.46 -39.66
C PHE A 362 -38.05 -119.95 -41.07
N LYS A 363 -37.10 -119.30 -41.76
CA LYS A 363 -36.70 -119.70 -43.12
C LYS A 363 -35.96 -121.04 -43.13
N THR A 364 -35.08 -121.28 -42.16
CA THR A 364 -34.40 -122.58 -41.95
C THR A 364 -35.40 -123.68 -41.58
N GLY A 365 -36.39 -123.39 -40.73
CA GLY A 365 -37.45 -124.33 -40.38
C GLY A 365 -38.35 -124.67 -41.57
N HIS A 366 -38.74 -123.69 -42.38
CA HIS A 366 -39.54 -123.91 -43.58
C HIS A 366 -38.75 -124.68 -44.65
N VAL A 367 -37.47 -124.33 -44.86
CA VAL A 367 -36.58 -125.08 -45.76
C VAL A 367 -36.37 -126.52 -45.28
N HIS A 368 -36.17 -126.73 -43.97
CA HIS A 368 -36.06 -128.08 -43.41
C HIS A 368 -37.36 -128.89 -43.59
N ALA A 369 -38.52 -128.27 -43.38
CA ALA A 369 -39.81 -128.91 -43.62
C ALA A 369 -40.02 -129.26 -45.10
N GLU A 370 -39.69 -128.37 -46.04
CA GLU A 370 -39.72 -128.65 -47.48
C GLU A 370 -38.76 -129.78 -47.87
N PHE A 371 -37.57 -129.85 -47.25
CA PHE A 371 -36.63 -130.96 -47.48
C PHE A 371 -37.14 -132.29 -46.92
N VAL A 372 -37.76 -132.30 -45.75
CA VAL A 372 -38.37 -133.51 -45.18
C VAL A 372 -39.55 -133.96 -46.04
N ASP A 373 -40.42 -133.05 -46.47
CA ASP A 373 -41.57 -133.35 -47.34
C ASP A 373 -41.12 -133.81 -48.74
N LEU A 374 -40.02 -133.24 -49.27
CA LEU A 374 -39.40 -133.74 -50.49
C LEU A 374 -38.77 -135.13 -50.30
N ALA A 375 -38.10 -135.37 -49.18
CA ALA A 375 -37.51 -136.67 -48.87
C ALA A 375 -38.58 -137.76 -48.70
N ASP A 376 -39.69 -137.45 -48.03
CA ASP A 376 -40.84 -138.35 -47.89
C ASP A 376 -41.51 -138.60 -49.24
N ARG A 377 -41.74 -137.57 -50.08
CA ARG A 377 -42.25 -137.76 -51.45
C ARG A 377 -41.35 -138.62 -52.33
N VAL A 378 -40.03 -138.45 -52.23
CA VAL A 378 -39.06 -139.28 -52.97
C VAL A 378 -39.07 -140.71 -52.43
N ASN A 379 -39.15 -140.90 -51.11
CA ASN A 379 -39.23 -142.21 -50.49
C ASN A 379 -40.52 -142.94 -50.86
N ASP A 380 -41.67 -142.26 -50.85
CA ASP A 380 -42.95 -142.81 -51.29
C ASP A 380 -42.93 -143.17 -52.78
N MET A 381 -42.39 -142.30 -53.65
CA MET A 381 -42.24 -142.61 -55.08
C MET A 381 -41.30 -143.81 -55.29
N LEU A 382 -40.22 -143.92 -54.52
CA LEU A 382 -39.29 -145.05 -54.61
C LEU A 382 -39.94 -146.34 -54.09
N ASN A 383 -40.69 -146.31 -52.99
CA ASN A 383 -41.43 -147.46 -52.47
C ASN A 383 -42.54 -147.90 -53.42
N GLU A 384 -43.32 -146.98 -53.98
CA GLU A 384 -44.34 -147.30 -54.97
C GLU A 384 -43.72 -147.90 -56.24
N ARG A 385 -42.55 -147.40 -56.66
CA ARG A 385 -41.80 -147.96 -57.79
C ARG A 385 -41.20 -149.33 -57.46
N LEU A 386 -40.70 -149.54 -56.25
CA LEU A 386 -40.21 -150.84 -55.77
C LEU A 386 -41.34 -151.86 -55.66
N ASP A 387 -42.51 -151.48 -55.15
CA ASP A 387 -43.69 -152.34 -55.07
C ASP A 387 -44.19 -152.69 -56.47
N ARG A 388 -44.21 -151.72 -57.40
CA ARG A 388 -44.60 -151.97 -58.80
C ARG A 388 -43.62 -152.91 -59.50
N ILE A 389 -42.31 -152.72 -59.30
CA ILE A 389 -41.27 -153.62 -59.85
C ILE A 389 -41.39 -155.02 -59.23
N THR A 390 -41.62 -155.09 -57.92
CA THR A 390 -41.77 -156.37 -57.20
C THR A 390 -43.00 -157.11 -57.70
N SER A 391 -44.13 -156.42 -57.85
CA SER A 391 -45.37 -157.00 -58.39
C SER A 391 -45.21 -157.43 -59.87
N GLU A 392 -44.53 -156.64 -60.70
CA GLU A 392 -44.27 -156.98 -62.11
C GLU A 392 -43.29 -158.17 -62.23
N PHE A 393 -42.34 -158.27 -61.29
CA PHE A 393 -41.42 -159.40 -61.18
C PHE A 393 -42.11 -160.67 -60.67
N GLU A 394 -42.97 -160.55 -59.66
CA GLU A 394 -43.76 -161.65 -59.10
C GLU A 394 -44.76 -162.19 -60.13
N GLN A 395 -45.41 -161.31 -60.90
CA GLN A 395 -46.29 -161.68 -62.00
C GLN A 395 -45.54 -162.37 -63.15
N ARG A 396 -44.38 -161.85 -63.56
CA ARG A 396 -43.52 -162.52 -64.55
C ARG A 396 -42.99 -163.86 -64.04
N SER A 397 -42.62 -163.95 -62.77
CA SER A 397 -42.17 -165.19 -62.15
C SER A 397 -43.28 -166.23 -62.09
N SER A 398 -44.52 -165.85 -61.72
CA SER A 398 -45.68 -166.75 -61.77
C SER A 398 -45.93 -167.25 -63.19
N THR A 399 -45.92 -166.35 -64.18
CA THR A 399 -46.14 -166.73 -65.59
C THR A 399 -45.06 -167.70 -66.10
N ILE A 400 -43.81 -167.52 -65.67
CA ILE A 400 -42.70 -168.43 -65.99
C ILE A 400 -42.86 -169.77 -65.28
N VAL A 401 -43.25 -169.78 -64.00
CA VAL A 401 -43.47 -171.01 -63.22
C VAL A 401 -44.64 -171.80 -63.79
N ASP A 402 -45.76 -171.15 -64.08
CA ASP A 402 -46.94 -171.76 -64.72
C ASP A 402 -46.56 -172.30 -66.11
N GLY A 403 -45.79 -171.54 -66.90
CA GLY A 403 -45.29 -171.99 -68.20
C GLY A 403 -44.31 -173.17 -68.13
N ILE A 404 -43.48 -173.26 -67.09
CA ILE A 404 -42.59 -174.41 -66.85
C ILE A 404 -43.40 -175.63 -66.38
N SER A 405 -44.43 -175.42 -65.55
CA SER A 405 -45.30 -176.49 -65.07
C SER A 405 -46.13 -177.09 -66.22
N ASP A 406 -46.74 -176.24 -67.05
CA ASP A 406 -47.47 -176.65 -68.26
C ASP A 406 -46.55 -177.35 -69.27
N ARG A 407 -45.32 -176.86 -69.45
CA ARG A 407 -44.33 -177.48 -70.34
C ARG A 407 -43.84 -178.82 -69.84
N THR A 408 -43.73 -179.01 -68.53
CA THR A 408 -43.29 -180.27 -67.91
C THR A 408 -44.38 -181.34 -68.00
N GLU A 409 -45.65 -180.94 -67.85
CA GLU A 409 -46.82 -181.81 -68.06
C GLU A 409 -46.98 -182.21 -69.54
N GLN A 410 -46.82 -181.26 -70.48
CA GLN A 410 -46.83 -181.52 -71.92
C GLN A 410 -45.69 -182.47 -72.37
N VAL A 411 -44.50 -182.34 -71.78
CA VAL A 411 -43.36 -183.22 -72.06
C VAL A 411 -43.59 -184.62 -71.47
N HIS A 412 -44.18 -184.73 -70.28
CA HIS A 412 -44.51 -186.02 -69.67
C HIS A 412 -45.54 -186.82 -70.48
N ASP A 413 -46.61 -186.16 -70.95
CA ASP A 413 -47.67 -186.79 -71.75
C ASP A 413 -47.22 -187.15 -73.18
N SER A 414 -46.35 -186.33 -73.79
CA SER A 414 -45.78 -186.63 -75.10
C SER A 414 -44.74 -187.77 -75.05
N LEU A 415 -43.98 -187.91 -73.95
CA LEU A 415 -43.07 -189.04 -73.75
C LEU A 415 -43.82 -190.37 -73.55
N LYS A 416 -44.93 -190.35 -72.79
CA LYS A 416 -45.78 -191.53 -72.57
C LYS A 416 -46.46 -192.01 -73.86
N ASN A 417 -47.02 -191.09 -74.64
CA ASN A 417 -47.70 -191.43 -75.91
C ASN A 417 -46.73 -191.82 -77.05
N SER A 418 -45.50 -191.27 -77.04
CA SER A 418 -44.44 -191.67 -77.97
C SER A 418 -43.91 -193.09 -77.67
N SER A 419 -43.88 -193.50 -76.40
CA SER A 419 -43.40 -194.82 -75.98
C SER A 419 -44.34 -195.96 -76.38
N ASP A 420 -45.65 -195.74 -76.43
CA ASP A 420 -46.65 -196.74 -76.86
C ASP A 420 -46.79 -196.80 -78.40
N SER A 421 -46.49 -195.70 -79.12
CA SER A 421 -46.56 -195.62 -80.59
C SER A 421 -45.27 -196.12 -81.29
N LEU A 422 -44.11 -196.06 -80.61
CA LEU A 422 -42.83 -196.56 -81.12
C LEU A 422 -42.77 -198.09 -81.27
N LEU A 423 -43.59 -198.87 -80.56
CA LEU A 423 -43.63 -200.33 -80.70
C LEU A 423 -44.43 -200.82 -81.93
N LEU A 424 -45.31 -199.98 -82.51
CA LEU A 424 -46.13 -200.34 -83.69
C LEU A 424 -45.59 -199.72 -85.00
N GLU A 425 -44.98 -198.54 -84.93
CA GLU A 425 -44.45 -197.78 -86.09
C GLU A 425 -43.09 -198.34 -86.59
N LEU A 426 -42.31 -198.99 -85.72
CA LEU A 426 -41.02 -199.61 -86.07
C LEU A 426 -41.15 -200.85 -86.98
N GLU A 427 -42.33 -201.45 -87.10
CA GLU A 427 -42.55 -202.65 -87.94
C GLU A 427 -43.01 -202.32 -89.38
N LEU A 428 -43.58 -201.13 -89.62
CA LEU A 428 -44.03 -200.70 -90.96
C LEU A 428 -43.07 -199.71 -91.64
N ARG A 429 -42.25 -198.98 -90.87
CA ARG A 429 -41.39 -197.90 -91.39
C ARG A 429 -40.00 -198.36 -91.87
N SER A 430 -39.69 -199.66 -91.76
CA SER A 430 -38.46 -200.24 -92.32
C SER A 430 -38.47 -200.35 -93.86
N GLY A 431 -39.62 -200.16 -94.51
CA GLY A 431 -39.76 -200.20 -95.97
C GLY A 431 -39.63 -198.85 -96.69
N ASP A 432 -40.03 -197.74 -96.06
CA ASP A 432 -40.10 -196.41 -96.70
C ASP A 432 -38.83 -195.56 -96.44
N LEU A 433 -38.09 -195.85 -95.37
CA LEU A 433 -36.95 -195.04 -94.91
C LEU A 433 -35.74 -195.07 -95.86
N VAL A 434 -35.57 -196.12 -96.67
CA VAL A 434 -34.50 -196.19 -97.68
C VAL A 434 -34.65 -195.09 -98.75
N SER A 435 -35.89 -194.71 -99.09
CA SER A 435 -36.15 -193.70 -100.11
C SER A 435 -35.97 -192.25 -99.62
N LYS A 436 -36.09 -191.98 -98.31
CA LYS A 436 -36.00 -190.61 -97.77
C LYS A 436 -34.60 -190.20 -97.30
N ILE A 437 -33.71 -191.17 -97.10
CA ILE A 437 -32.32 -190.91 -96.68
C ILE A 437 -31.45 -190.42 -97.85
N ASP A 438 -31.76 -190.82 -99.09
CA ASP A 438 -31.05 -190.35 -100.28
C ASP A 438 -31.25 -188.83 -100.50
N ASP A 439 -32.46 -188.32 -100.22
CA ASP A 439 -32.82 -186.90 -100.36
C ASP A 439 -32.26 -186.01 -99.22
N ALA A 440 -32.09 -186.58 -98.02
CA ALA A 440 -31.58 -185.85 -96.84
C ALA A 440 -30.06 -185.61 -96.91
N GLY A 441 -29.30 -186.52 -97.54
CA GLY A 441 -27.85 -186.41 -97.69
C GLY A 441 -27.42 -185.17 -98.48
N ASN A 442 -28.18 -184.81 -99.52
CA ASN A 442 -27.85 -183.68 -100.38
C ASN A 442 -28.11 -182.30 -99.74
N ARG A 443 -28.99 -182.20 -98.73
CA ARG A 443 -29.32 -180.90 -98.09
C ARG A 443 -28.38 -180.52 -96.95
N LEU A 444 -27.81 -181.52 -96.27
CA LEU A 444 -26.96 -181.31 -95.10
C LEU A 444 -25.56 -180.77 -95.46
N ALA A 445 -25.04 -181.14 -96.63
CA ALA A 445 -23.78 -180.61 -97.15
C ALA A 445 -23.83 -179.09 -97.43
N SER A 446 -24.99 -178.56 -97.85
CA SER A 446 -25.16 -177.14 -98.20
C SER A 446 -25.33 -176.22 -96.97
N GLN A 447 -25.86 -176.72 -95.85
CA GLN A 447 -26.18 -175.90 -94.66
C GLN A 447 -24.94 -175.61 -93.77
N VAL A 448 -23.95 -176.51 -93.78
CA VAL A 448 -22.76 -176.41 -92.94
C VAL A 448 -21.79 -175.34 -93.43
N LEU A 449 -21.71 -175.11 -94.75
CA LEU A 449 -20.92 -174.00 -95.31
C LEU A 449 -21.55 -172.63 -95.03
N ALA A 450 -22.88 -172.53 -94.97
CA ALA A 450 -23.59 -171.26 -94.72
C ALA A 450 -23.61 -170.81 -93.24
N SER A 451 -23.36 -171.72 -92.30
CA SER A 451 -23.37 -171.40 -90.86
C SER A 451 -22.02 -170.86 -90.34
N GLY A 452 -20.93 -171.09 -91.08
CA GLY A 452 -19.60 -170.53 -90.76
C GLY A 452 -19.52 -169.02 -91.01
N ASP A 453 -20.13 -168.53 -92.08
CA ASP A 453 -20.08 -167.10 -92.46
C ASP A 453 -20.93 -166.20 -91.53
N LYS A 454 -22.06 -166.69 -91.01
CA LYS A 454 -22.95 -165.90 -90.11
C LYS A 454 -22.39 -165.69 -88.70
N ALA A 455 -21.53 -166.59 -88.21
CA ALA A 455 -20.94 -166.45 -86.88
C ALA A 455 -19.90 -165.32 -86.83
N SER A 456 -19.21 -165.05 -87.94
CA SER A 456 -18.24 -163.95 -88.04
C SER A 456 -18.92 -162.57 -88.06
N GLU A 457 -20.13 -162.48 -88.64
CA GLU A 457 -20.88 -161.22 -88.76
C GLU A 457 -21.52 -160.78 -87.42
N ALA A 458 -21.95 -161.75 -86.59
CA ALA A 458 -22.54 -161.45 -85.28
C ALA A 458 -21.54 -160.88 -84.26
N LEU A 459 -20.27 -161.28 -84.33
CA LEU A 459 -19.23 -160.81 -83.41
C LEU A 459 -18.86 -159.34 -83.69
N ASP A 460 -18.84 -158.94 -84.97
CA ASP A 460 -18.50 -157.59 -85.42
C ASP A 460 -19.58 -156.56 -85.03
N VAL A 461 -20.86 -156.97 -84.98
CA VAL A 461 -21.97 -156.12 -84.54
C VAL A 461 -21.91 -155.82 -83.04
N THR A 462 -21.52 -156.79 -82.21
CA THR A 462 -21.48 -156.59 -80.74
C THR A 462 -20.37 -155.64 -80.29
N VAL A 463 -19.20 -155.69 -80.92
CA VAL A 463 -18.08 -154.77 -80.62
C VAL A 463 -18.42 -153.33 -81.02
N ASN A 464 -19.04 -153.14 -82.19
CA ASN A 464 -19.48 -151.82 -82.64
C ASN A 464 -20.61 -151.22 -81.77
N THR A 465 -21.50 -152.06 -81.22
CA THR A 465 -22.59 -151.59 -80.34
C THR A 465 -22.09 -151.15 -78.96
N LEU A 466 -21.06 -151.82 -78.43
CA LEU A 466 -20.45 -151.46 -77.15
C LEU A 466 -19.65 -150.14 -77.25
N VAL A 467 -18.89 -149.95 -78.33
CA VAL A 467 -18.18 -148.69 -78.61
C VAL A 467 -19.16 -147.53 -78.76
N ALA A 468 -20.27 -147.72 -79.48
CA ALA A 468 -21.32 -146.69 -79.62
C ALA A 468 -21.95 -146.29 -78.27
N LYS A 469 -22.15 -147.24 -77.35
CA LYS A 469 -22.76 -146.96 -76.04
C LYS A 469 -21.82 -146.17 -75.11
N VAL A 470 -20.51 -146.46 -75.13
CA VAL A 470 -19.51 -145.74 -74.32
C VAL A 470 -19.27 -144.31 -74.84
N VAL A 471 -19.26 -144.12 -76.16
CA VAL A 471 -19.19 -142.78 -76.78
C VAL A 471 -20.41 -141.95 -76.39
N SER A 472 -21.62 -142.49 -76.55
CA SER A 472 -22.87 -141.79 -76.19
C SER A 472 -22.97 -141.44 -74.70
N GLN A 473 -22.47 -142.29 -73.80
CA GLN A 473 -22.48 -142.02 -72.36
C GLN A 473 -21.50 -140.90 -71.97
N THR A 474 -20.38 -140.78 -72.70
CA THR A 474 -19.35 -139.75 -72.46
C THR A 474 -19.80 -138.39 -73.01
N GLU A 475 -20.49 -138.37 -74.16
CA GLU A 475 -21.03 -137.17 -74.78
C GLU A 475 -22.15 -136.55 -73.93
N ASN A 476 -23.10 -137.36 -73.44
CA ASN A 476 -24.16 -136.89 -72.55
C ASN A 476 -23.65 -136.32 -71.22
N ALA A 477 -22.57 -136.90 -70.66
CA ALA A 477 -21.94 -136.37 -69.45
C ALA A 477 -21.24 -135.02 -69.71
N HIS A 478 -20.62 -134.86 -70.88
CA HIS A 478 -19.99 -133.61 -71.29
C HIS A 478 -21.02 -132.49 -71.52
N ASP A 479 -22.15 -132.81 -72.17
CA ASP A 479 -23.24 -131.86 -72.40
C ASP A 479 -23.91 -131.41 -71.09
N THR A 480 -24.09 -132.33 -70.15
CA THR A 480 -24.66 -132.00 -68.83
C THR A 480 -23.72 -131.10 -68.01
N LEU A 481 -22.42 -131.36 -68.05
CA LEU A 481 -21.42 -130.53 -67.36
C LEU A 481 -21.30 -129.14 -68.01
N SER A 482 -21.37 -129.08 -69.35
CA SER A 482 -21.38 -127.83 -70.11
C SER A 482 -22.60 -126.96 -69.78
N LEU A 483 -23.78 -127.58 -69.68
CA LEU A 483 -25.01 -126.90 -69.24
C LEU A 483 -24.92 -126.36 -67.80
N GLN A 484 -24.36 -127.14 -66.87
CA GLN A 484 -24.15 -126.69 -65.48
C GLN A 484 -23.14 -125.55 -65.39
N MET A 485 -22.05 -125.60 -66.17
CA MET A 485 -21.04 -124.53 -66.21
C MET A 485 -21.62 -123.23 -66.79
N SER A 486 -22.47 -123.33 -67.83
CA SER A 486 -23.16 -122.17 -68.40
C SER A 486 -24.18 -121.56 -67.43
N ALA A 487 -24.95 -122.38 -66.72
CA ALA A 487 -25.90 -121.90 -65.72
C ALA A 487 -25.20 -121.22 -64.52
N PHE A 488 -24.02 -121.71 -64.15
CA PHE A 488 -23.19 -121.10 -63.11
C PHE A 488 -22.58 -119.76 -63.57
N ASP A 489 -22.09 -119.68 -64.81
CA ASP A 489 -21.57 -118.43 -65.39
C ASP A 489 -22.68 -117.36 -65.46
N GLU A 490 -23.91 -117.76 -65.80
CA GLU A 490 -25.08 -116.87 -65.81
C GLU A 490 -25.48 -116.40 -64.40
N LEU A 491 -25.48 -117.29 -63.40
CA LEU A 491 -25.74 -116.92 -62.00
C LEU A 491 -24.70 -115.92 -61.47
N VAL A 492 -23.41 -116.14 -61.75
CA VAL A 492 -22.32 -115.26 -61.30
C VAL A 492 -22.41 -113.91 -62.01
N LYS A 493 -22.79 -113.89 -63.29
CA LYS A 493 -22.96 -112.65 -64.06
C LYS A 493 -24.15 -111.84 -63.55
N ASP A 494 -25.28 -112.46 -63.24
CA ASP A 494 -26.47 -111.78 -62.71
C ASP A 494 -26.25 -111.32 -61.26
N GLN A 495 -25.77 -112.17 -60.36
CA GLN A 495 -25.52 -111.75 -58.96
C GLN A 495 -24.35 -110.76 -58.83
N GLY A 496 -23.33 -110.88 -59.68
CA GLY A 496 -22.23 -109.93 -59.75
C GLY A 496 -22.68 -108.57 -60.29
N ALA A 497 -23.56 -108.55 -61.29
CA ALA A 497 -24.17 -107.32 -61.80
C ALA A 497 -25.11 -106.67 -60.76
N GLU A 498 -25.96 -107.44 -60.09
CA GLU A 498 -26.87 -106.94 -59.06
C GLU A 498 -26.10 -106.35 -57.87
N LEU A 499 -25.02 -107.01 -57.42
CA LEU A 499 -24.18 -106.50 -56.33
C LEU A 499 -23.43 -105.22 -56.74
N ALA A 500 -22.89 -105.16 -57.97
CA ALA A 500 -22.22 -103.98 -58.49
C ALA A 500 -23.19 -102.79 -58.65
N GLU A 501 -24.42 -103.07 -59.08
CA GLU A 501 -25.47 -102.06 -59.23
C GLU A 501 -25.93 -101.54 -57.86
N LYS A 502 -26.10 -102.43 -56.87
CA LYS A 502 -26.44 -102.04 -55.50
C LYS A 502 -25.34 -101.20 -54.84
N PHE A 503 -24.07 -101.58 -55.02
CA PHE A 503 -22.93 -100.84 -54.50
C PHE A 503 -22.76 -99.46 -55.17
N SER A 504 -22.96 -99.38 -56.48
CA SER A 504 -22.95 -98.12 -57.24
C SER A 504 -24.08 -97.19 -56.79
N ARG A 505 -25.28 -97.75 -56.56
CA ARG A 505 -26.45 -97.01 -56.08
C ARG A 505 -26.28 -96.50 -54.64
N ASP A 506 -25.76 -97.31 -53.73
CA ASP A 506 -25.55 -96.91 -52.33
C ASP A 506 -24.40 -95.89 -52.21
N SER A 507 -23.32 -96.05 -52.98
CA SER A 507 -22.24 -95.05 -53.08
C SER A 507 -22.72 -93.74 -53.71
N GLY A 508 -23.62 -93.82 -54.71
CA GLY A 508 -24.26 -92.65 -55.31
C GLY A 508 -25.18 -91.92 -54.32
N MET A 509 -25.96 -92.65 -53.52
CA MET A 509 -26.77 -92.06 -52.44
C MET A 509 -25.91 -91.38 -51.38
N LEU A 510 -24.80 -92.01 -50.95
CA LEU A 510 -23.88 -91.40 -50.00
C LEU A 510 -23.21 -90.14 -50.56
N GLY A 511 -22.78 -90.17 -51.82
CA GLY A 511 -22.22 -88.99 -52.51
C GLY A 511 -23.23 -87.85 -52.63
N ALA A 512 -24.50 -88.15 -52.93
CA ALA A 512 -25.57 -87.18 -52.95
C ALA A 512 -25.85 -86.59 -51.55
N LEU A 513 -25.80 -87.41 -50.50
CA LEU A 513 -26.04 -86.99 -49.12
C LEU A 513 -24.91 -86.10 -48.58
N ILE A 514 -23.66 -86.45 -48.88
CA ILE A 514 -22.48 -85.62 -48.57
C ILE A 514 -22.56 -84.29 -49.32
N THR A 515 -22.87 -84.30 -50.62
CA THR A 515 -23.00 -83.08 -51.42
C THR A 515 -24.13 -82.19 -50.89
N LYS A 516 -25.25 -82.78 -50.47
CA LYS A 516 -26.36 -82.08 -49.83
C LYS A 516 -25.92 -81.42 -48.51
N HIS A 517 -25.24 -82.16 -47.63
CA HIS A 517 -24.76 -81.61 -46.36
C HIS A 517 -23.70 -80.51 -46.54
N ILE A 518 -22.81 -80.63 -47.53
CA ILE A 518 -21.84 -79.58 -47.86
C ILE A 518 -22.56 -78.33 -48.38
N SER A 519 -23.59 -78.50 -49.22
CA SER A 519 -24.40 -77.38 -49.71
C SER A 519 -25.23 -76.72 -48.60
N GLU A 520 -25.78 -77.51 -47.66
CA GLU A 520 -26.50 -76.98 -46.50
C GLU A 520 -25.54 -76.24 -45.56
N PHE A 521 -24.33 -76.77 -45.36
CA PHE A 521 -23.28 -76.11 -44.58
C PHE A 521 -22.82 -74.80 -45.24
N ASP A 522 -22.52 -74.79 -46.54
CA ASP A 522 -22.15 -73.58 -47.28
C ASP A 522 -23.26 -72.51 -47.21
N ARG A 523 -24.52 -72.93 -47.33
CA ARG A 523 -25.67 -72.02 -47.20
C ARG A 523 -25.81 -71.48 -45.77
N THR A 524 -25.58 -72.31 -44.76
CA THR A 524 -25.58 -71.91 -43.35
C THR A 524 -24.46 -70.90 -43.09
N VAL A 525 -23.24 -71.18 -43.53
CA VAL A 525 -22.08 -70.29 -43.40
C VAL A 525 -22.27 -68.98 -44.16
N LYS A 526 -22.78 -69.00 -45.39
CA LYS A 526 -23.07 -67.76 -46.14
C LYS A 526 -24.17 -66.92 -45.49
N THR A 527 -25.21 -67.56 -44.95
CA THR A 527 -26.33 -66.84 -44.33
C THR A 527 -25.92 -66.25 -42.99
N TYR A 528 -25.42 -67.07 -42.06
CA TYR A 528 -25.04 -66.61 -40.73
C TYR A 528 -23.74 -65.80 -40.74
N GLY A 529 -22.77 -66.15 -41.60
CA GLY A 529 -21.55 -65.36 -41.80
C GLY A 529 -21.85 -63.99 -42.42
N GLY A 530 -22.77 -63.94 -43.38
CA GLY A 530 -23.28 -62.67 -43.93
C GLY A 530 -23.98 -61.82 -42.88
N GLU A 531 -24.87 -62.41 -42.06
CA GLU A 531 -25.60 -61.70 -41.01
C GLU A 531 -24.67 -61.19 -39.89
N ILE A 532 -23.60 -61.92 -39.55
CA ILE A 532 -22.58 -61.47 -38.59
C ILE A 532 -21.79 -60.29 -39.15
N VAL A 533 -21.37 -60.35 -40.42
CA VAL A 533 -20.65 -59.25 -41.08
C VAL A 533 -21.54 -58.01 -41.19
N GLU A 534 -22.81 -58.19 -41.56
CA GLU A 534 -23.80 -57.10 -41.63
C GLU A 534 -24.00 -56.45 -40.25
N ARG A 535 -24.22 -57.26 -39.20
CA ARG A 535 -24.38 -56.74 -37.83
C ARG A 535 -23.12 -56.05 -37.31
N MET A 536 -21.93 -56.58 -37.59
CA MET A 536 -20.66 -55.93 -37.22
C MET A 536 -20.44 -54.63 -37.99
N GLY A 537 -20.78 -54.61 -39.29
CA GLY A 537 -20.77 -53.41 -40.11
C GLY A 537 -21.69 -52.33 -39.55
N GLN A 538 -22.96 -52.66 -39.28
CA GLN A 538 -23.92 -51.76 -38.65
C GLN A 538 -23.47 -51.29 -37.27
N ARG A 539 -23.01 -52.20 -36.40
CA ARG A 539 -22.50 -51.84 -35.08
C ARG A 539 -21.32 -50.88 -35.15
N THR A 540 -20.42 -51.07 -36.11
CA THR A 540 -19.26 -50.17 -36.32
C THR A 540 -19.70 -48.81 -36.86
N GLN A 541 -20.68 -48.80 -37.76
CA GLN A 541 -21.31 -47.59 -38.28
C GLN A 541 -21.98 -46.78 -37.16
N ASP A 542 -22.80 -47.44 -36.32
CA ASP A 542 -23.48 -46.84 -35.18
C ASP A 542 -22.48 -46.27 -34.17
N ILE A 543 -21.40 -47.01 -33.88
CA ILE A 543 -20.31 -46.53 -33.02
C ILE A 543 -19.66 -45.28 -33.62
N SER A 544 -19.41 -45.27 -34.94
CA SER A 544 -18.81 -44.13 -35.63
C SER A 544 -19.71 -42.90 -35.61
N GLU A 545 -21.02 -43.06 -35.85
CA GLU A 545 -22.01 -41.98 -35.75
C GLU A 545 -22.15 -41.46 -34.33
N THR A 546 -22.18 -42.35 -33.34
CA THR A 546 -22.28 -41.97 -31.93
C THR A 546 -21.03 -41.19 -31.49
N LEU A 547 -19.83 -41.67 -31.85
CA LEU A 547 -18.58 -40.95 -31.58
C LEU A 547 -18.53 -39.59 -32.29
N LYS A 548 -18.95 -39.52 -33.56
CA LYS A 548 -19.04 -38.25 -34.29
C LYS A 548 -19.97 -37.28 -33.59
N SER A 549 -21.16 -37.73 -33.20
CA SER A 549 -22.12 -36.90 -32.46
C SER A 549 -21.55 -36.42 -31.11
N TYR A 550 -20.80 -37.28 -30.39
CA TYR A 550 -20.15 -36.88 -29.14
C TYR A 550 -19.06 -35.83 -29.37
N VAL A 551 -18.24 -35.99 -30.42
CA VAL A 551 -17.19 -35.04 -30.79
C VAL A 551 -17.81 -33.70 -31.21
N ASP A 552 -18.84 -33.70 -32.06
CA ASP A 552 -19.53 -32.47 -32.47
C ASP A 552 -20.19 -31.75 -31.28
N SER A 553 -20.83 -32.51 -30.38
CA SER A 553 -21.38 -31.99 -29.12
C SER A 553 -20.28 -31.38 -28.23
N PHE A 554 -19.16 -32.08 -28.10
CA PHE A 554 -18.04 -31.62 -27.29
C PHE A 554 -17.42 -30.35 -27.88
N ASP A 555 -17.20 -30.30 -29.19
CA ASP A 555 -16.66 -29.13 -29.91
C ASP A 555 -17.61 -27.93 -29.79
N THR A 556 -18.92 -28.15 -29.93
CA THR A 556 -19.94 -27.11 -29.74
C THR A 556 -19.91 -26.57 -28.32
N ARG A 557 -19.88 -27.44 -27.30
CA ARG A 557 -19.81 -27.04 -25.88
C ARG A 557 -18.50 -26.34 -25.54
N LEU A 558 -17.38 -26.82 -26.08
CA LEU A 558 -16.06 -26.22 -25.86
C LEU A 558 -15.98 -24.83 -26.50
N THR A 559 -16.50 -24.68 -27.72
CA THR A 559 -16.57 -23.39 -28.43
C THR A 559 -17.51 -22.42 -27.70
N ALA A 560 -18.68 -22.88 -27.26
CA ALA A 560 -19.63 -22.07 -26.50
C ALA A 560 -19.06 -21.63 -25.14
N ASN A 561 -18.45 -22.55 -24.38
CA ASN A 561 -17.82 -22.23 -23.11
C ASN A 561 -16.58 -21.33 -23.29
N GLY A 562 -15.77 -21.57 -24.32
CA GLY A 562 -14.64 -20.72 -24.68
C GLY A 562 -15.09 -19.29 -25.03
N GLY A 563 -16.17 -19.16 -25.80
CA GLY A 563 -16.80 -17.88 -26.10
C GLY A 563 -17.33 -17.18 -24.84
N ALA A 564 -18.02 -17.92 -23.96
CA ALA A 564 -18.55 -17.39 -22.69
C ALA A 564 -17.42 -16.92 -21.75
N ILE A 565 -16.33 -17.68 -21.64
CA ILE A 565 -15.14 -17.30 -20.86
C ILE A 565 -14.50 -16.04 -21.45
N SER A 566 -14.35 -15.97 -22.77
CA SER A 566 -13.79 -14.79 -23.44
C SER A 566 -14.66 -13.55 -23.20
N ALA A 567 -15.98 -13.68 -23.33
CA ALA A 567 -16.92 -12.59 -23.06
C ALA A 567 -16.89 -12.15 -21.59
N ALA A 568 -16.80 -13.09 -20.65
CA ALA A 568 -16.68 -12.78 -19.22
C ALA A 568 -15.35 -12.08 -18.90
N LEU A 569 -14.24 -12.52 -19.50
CA LEU A 569 -12.95 -11.85 -19.38
C LEU A 569 -12.98 -10.44 -19.95
N ASP A 570 -13.54 -10.26 -21.15
CA ASP A 570 -13.68 -8.95 -21.80
C ASP A 570 -14.55 -7.99 -20.97
N HIS A 571 -15.66 -8.49 -20.41
CA HIS A 571 -16.49 -7.71 -19.50
C HIS A 571 -15.75 -7.30 -18.22
N ARG A 572 -14.98 -8.22 -17.62
CA ARG A 572 -14.18 -7.88 -16.43
C ARG A 572 -13.04 -6.91 -16.76
N LEU A 573 -12.43 -7.02 -17.95
CA LEU A 573 -11.37 -6.13 -18.39
C LEU A 573 -11.90 -4.71 -18.62
N THR A 574 -13.04 -4.59 -19.31
CA THR A 574 -13.71 -3.30 -19.54
C THR A 574 -14.20 -2.66 -18.23
N GLN A 575 -14.77 -3.45 -17.31
CA GLN A 575 -15.15 -2.97 -15.97
C GLN A 575 -13.93 -2.51 -15.15
N PHE A 576 -12.83 -3.25 -15.24
CA PHE A 576 -11.58 -2.87 -14.60
C PHE A 576 -11.05 -1.55 -15.18
N GLU A 577 -11.04 -1.41 -16.51
CA GLU A 577 -10.61 -0.18 -17.21
C GLU A 577 -11.45 1.03 -16.79
N THR A 578 -12.78 0.92 -16.76
CA THR A 578 -13.66 2.01 -16.31
C THR A 578 -13.44 2.35 -14.83
N THR A 579 -13.27 1.35 -13.97
CA THR A 579 -13.01 1.57 -12.54
C THR A 579 -11.64 2.22 -12.32
N PHE A 580 -10.65 1.81 -13.10
CA PHE A 580 -9.30 2.34 -13.05
C PHE A 580 -9.26 3.80 -13.55
N GLU A 581 -9.89 4.08 -14.69
CA GLU A 581 -10.02 5.44 -15.24
C GLU A 581 -10.71 6.36 -14.23
N SER A 582 -11.84 5.93 -13.64
CA SER A 582 -12.54 6.69 -12.60
C SER A 582 -11.65 6.97 -11.38
N ARG A 583 -10.86 5.98 -10.92
CA ARG A 583 -9.92 6.19 -9.81
C ARG A 583 -8.80 7.16 -10.18
N VAL A 584 -8.26 7.07 -11.39
CA VAL A 584 -7.23 7.98 -11.88
C VAL A 584 -7.78 9.41 -11.99
N THR A 585 -8.97 9.61 -12.56
CA THR A 585 -9.61 10.93 -12.65
C THR A 585 -9.94 11.51 -11.26
N ASN A 586 -10.42 10.69 -10.32
CA ASN A 586 -10.66 11.13 -8.95
C ASN A 586 -9.37 11.51 -8.22
N LEU A 587 -8.29 10.73 -8.43
CA LEU A 587 -6.99 11.04 -7.87
C LEU A 587 -6.45 12.35 -8.45
N ASP A 588 -6.53 12.53 -9.76
CA ASP A 588 -6.13 13.76 -10.46
C ASP A 588 -6.91 14.97 -9.94
N GLY A 589 -8.24 14.88 -9.84
CA GLY A 589 -9.08 15.94 -9.29
C GLY A 589 -8.78 16.26 -7.82
N SER A 590 -8.55 15.24 -6.98
CA SER A 590 -8.16 15.43 -5.58
C SER A 590 -6.79 16.10 -5.47
N LEU A 591 -5.83 15.71 -6.30
CA LEU A 591 -4.47 16.23 -6.29
C LEU A 591 -4.44 17.66 -6.82
N HIS A 592 -5.17 17.95 -7.90
CA HIS A 592 -5.36 19.31 -8.42
C HIS A 592 -5.97 20.23 -7.37
N THR A 593 -7.03 19.78 -6.68
CA THR A 593 -7.66 20.56 -5.60
C THR A 593 -6.68 20.83 -4.46
N LYS A 594 -5.89 19.82 -4.05
CA LYS A 594 -4.89 19.98 -2.99
C LYS A 594 -3.79 20.97 -3.39
N ILE A 595 -3.27 20.87 -4.61
CA ILE A 595 -2.29 21.83 -5.15
C ILE A 595 -2.88 23.24 -5.14
N GLN A 596 -4.10 23.42 -5.65
CA GLN A 596 -4.72 24.74 -5.69
C GLN A 596 -4.93 25.34 -4.29
N THR A 597 -5.42 24.55 -3.33
CA THR A 597 -5.57 25.02 -1.94
C THR A 597 -4.23 25.36 -1.28
N PHE A 598 -3.16 24.66 -1.65
CA PHE A 598 -1.82 24.92 -1.16
C PHE A 598 -1.24 26.21 -1.77
N ASP A 599 -1.42 26.41 -3.08
CA ASP A 599 -1.02 27.64 -3.78
C ASP A 599 -1.79 28.86 -3.23
N ASP A 600 -3.10 28.73 -2.99
CA ASP A 600 -3.91 29.80 -2.39
C ASP A 600 -3.44 30.13 -0.97
N ALA A 601 -3.11 29.10 -0.16
CA ALA A 601 -2.58 29.30 1.19
C ALA A 601 -1.21 29.99 1.16
N ILE A 602 -0.29 29.54 0.30
CA ILE A 602 1.02 30.19 0.12
C ILE A 602 0.86 31.63 -0.38
N GLY A 603 0.00 31.86 -1.37
CA GLY A 603 -0.29 33.19 -1.89
C GLY A 603 -0.85 34.12 -0.81
N GLY A 604 -1.75 33.60 0.03
CA GLY A 604 -2.28 34.33 1.19
C GLY A 604 -1.21 34.66 2.24
N HIS A 605 -0.37 33.68 2.61
CA HIS A 605 0.72 33.89 3.55
C HIS A 605 1.78 34.87 3.03
N LEU A 606 2.14 34.78 1.74
CA LEU A 606 3.10 35.69 1.11
C LEU A 606 2.57 37.13 1.11
N LYS A 607 1.28 37.31 0.78
CA LYS A 607 0.63 38.63 0.81
C LYS A 607 0.53 39.20 2.23
N SER A 608 0.22 38.37 3.23
CA SER A 608 0.21 38.80 4.63
C SER A 608 1.60 39.19 5.12
N LEU A 609 2.64 38.48 4.66
CA LEU A 609 4.02 38.79 4.99
C LEU A 609 4.46 40.10 4.33
N GLU A 610 4.15 40.30 3.05
CA GLU A 610 4.36 41.55 2.32
C GLU A 610 3.70 42.73 3.05
N GLN A 611 2.42 42.60 3.41
CA GLN A 611 1.69 43.61 4.19
C GLN A 611 2.38 43.92 5.53
N THR A 612 2.80 42.89 6.27
CA THR A 612 3.48 43.08 7.57
C THR A 612 4.81 43.80 7.42
N PHE A 613 5.56 43.51 6.36
CA PHE A 613 6.81 44.21 6.05
C PHE A 613 6.56 45.67 5.67
N ASP A 614 5.53 45.94 4.86
CA ASP A 614 5.18 47.30 4.42
C ASP A 614 4.69 48.17 5.59
N ASP A 615 3.84 47.61 6.46
CA ASP A 615 3.40 48.27 7.70
C ASP A 615 4.58 48.59 8.62
N ARG A 616 5.52 47.66 8.75
CA ARG A 616 6.71 47.83 9.59
C ARG A 616 7.70 48.82 9.00
N ALA A 617 7.86 48.85 7.68
CA ALA A 617 8.65 49.85 6.97
C ALA A 617 8.05 51.26 7.13
N THR A 618 6.73 51.36 7.04
CA THR A 618 5.98 52.62 7.26
C THR A 618 6.15 53.10 8.70
N SER A 619 5.92 52.24 9.69
CA SER A 619 6.08 52.59 11.11
C SER A 619 7.52 52.99 11.46
N MET A 620 8.51 52.32 10.86
CA MET A 620 9.92 52.69 11.02
C MET A 620 10.22 54.06 10.43
N THR A 621 9.68 54.36 9.25
CA THR A 621 9.82 55.67 8.60
C THR A 621 9.18 56.75 9.46
N GLU A 622 7.96 56.55 9.95
CA GLU A 622 7.26 57.50 10.83
C GLU A 622 8.01 57.74 12.16
N THR A 623 8.59 56.68 12.74
CA THR A 623 9.42 56.80 13.95
C THR A 623 10.69 57.62 13.68
N ILE A 624 11.32 57.41 12.52
CA ILE A 624 12.51 58.17 12.10
C ILE A 624 12.13 59.64 11.86
N ASP A 625 11.05 59.91 11.15
CA ASP A 625 10.57 61.27 10.88
C ASP A 625 10.27 62.01 12.19
N THR A 626 9.57 61.35 13.12
CA THR A 626 9.28 61.93 14.46
C THR A 626 10.56 62.24 15.23
N ARG A 627 11.57 61.36 15.18
CA ARG A 627 12.88 61.61 15.82
C ARG A 627 13.63 62.75 15.15
N ILE A 628 13.59 62.85 13.82
CA ILE A 628 14.21 63.95 13.07
C ILE A 628 13.53 65.28 13.40
N GLU A 629 12.20 65.30 13.51
CA GLU A 629 11.44 66.49 13.90
C GLU A 629 11.76 66.91 15.35
N THR A 630 11.79 65.96 16.28
CA THR A 630 12.17 66.20 17.69
C THR A 630 13.61 66.71 17.81
N LEU A 631 14.53 66.17 17.02
CA LEU A 631 15.93 66.59 17.00
C LEU A 631 16.06 68.00 16.41
N THR A 632 15.36 68.28 15.30
CA THR A 632 15.29 69.61 14.67
C THR A 632 14.75 70.67 15.63
N THR A 633 13.64 70.38 16.33
CA THR A 633 13.04 71.31 17.30
C THR A 633 13.95 71.55 18.51
N THR A 634 14.58 70.49 19.05
CA THR A 634 15.52 70.62 20.17
C THR A 634 16.76 71.43 19.78
N LEU A 635 17.32 71.20 18.58
CA LEU A 635 18.45 71.98 18.06
C LEU A 635 18.07 73.43 17.79
N SER A 636 16.89 73.69 17.23
CA SER A 636 16.41 75.06 16.98
C SER A 636 16.20 75.83 18.27
N SER A 637 15.53 75.22 19.27
CA SER A 637 15.35 75.83 20.58
C SER A 637 16.68 76.03 21.31
N GLY A 638 17.59 75.06 21.24
CA GLY A 638 18.94 75.21 21.77
C GLY A 638 19.73 76.36 21.12
N ALA A 639 19.59 76.53 19.80
CA ALA A 639 20.18 77.64 19.08
C ALA A 639 19.57 79.00 19.47
N GLU A 640 18.24 79.08 19.60
CA GLU A 640 17.55 80.29 20.08
C GLU A 640 17.99 80.68 21.49
N HIS A 641 18.04 79.73 22.42
CA HIS A 641 18.53 79.98 23.78
C HIS A 641 20.01 80.41 23.82
N ALA A 642 20.84 79.84 22.94
CA ALA A 642 22.23 80.26 22.82
C ALA A 642 22.34 81.71 22.31
N VAL A 643 21.54 82.08 21.29
CA VAL A 643 21.48 83.45 20.77
C VAL A 643 20.99 84.41 21.84
N GLU A 644 19.93 84.08 22.58
CA GLU A 644 19.40 84.93 23.65
C GLU A 644 20.41 85.10 24.79
N SER A 645 21.06 84.03 25.24
CA SER A 645 22.11 84.11 26.27
C SER A 645 23.30 84.97 25.82
N ILE A 646 23.71 84.85 24.57
CA ILE A 646 24.76 85.69 23.98
C ILE A 646 24.31 87.15 23.94
N ASP A 647 23.08 87.43 23.51
CA ASP A 647 22.55 88.80 23.43
C ASP A 647 22.42 89.45 24.81
N GLN A 648 21.96 88.70 25.82
CA GLN A 648 21.94 89.13 27.21
C GLN A 648 23.35 89.42 27.74
N ARG A 649 24.33 88.54 27.47
CA ARG A 649 25.74 88.77 27.83
C ARG A 649 26.31 90.00 27.14
N LEU A 650 26.04 90.21 25.86
CA LEU A 650 26.49 91.38 25.10
C LEU A 650 25.86 92.67 25.64
N THR A 651 24.57 92.65 25.97
CA THR A 651 23.86 93.78 26.57
C THR A 651 24.42 94.12 27.96
N HIS A 652 24.64 93.10 28.80
CA HIS A 652 25.24 93.28 30.12
C HIS A 652 26.67 93.83 30.02
N LEU A 653 27.48 93.30 29.10
CA LEU A 653 28.85 93.73 28.85
C LEU A 653 28.87 95.19 28.34
N THR A 654 27.99 95.55 27.40
CA THR A 654 27.81 96.92 26.92
C THR A 654 27.42 97.87 28.05
N THR A 655 26.46 97.47 28.89
CA THR A 655 26.00 98.27 30.03
C THR A 655 27.09 98.44 31.09
N SER A 656 27.83 97.38 31.41
CA SER A 656 28.94 97.41 32.36
C SER A 656 30.09 98.28 31.86
N LEU A 657 30.43 98.21 30.57
CA LEU A 657 31.43 99.08 29.95
C LEU A 657 30.98 100.54 29.92
N SER A 658 29.73 100.81 29.55
CA SER A 658 29.17 102.17 29.54
C SER A 658 29.14 102.77 30.95
N THR A 659 28.67 102.00 31.93
CA THR A 659 28.63 102.43 33.34
C THR A 659 30.04 102.63 33.88
N GLY A 660 30.96 101.70 33.59
CA GLY A 660 32.37 101.82 33.96
C GLY A 660 33.04 103.05 33.33
N ALA A 661 32.72 103.36 32.07
CA ALA A 661 33.19 104.57 31.40
C ALA A 661 32.63 105.84 32.05
N ILE A 662 31.33 105.89 32.37
CA ILE A 662 30.71 107.03 33.07
C ILE A 662 31.34 107.21 34.46
N GLN A 663 31.56 106.13 35.21
CA GLN A 663 32.19 106.19 36.54
C GLN A 663 33.66 106.63 36.46
N ALA A 664 34.41 106.15 35.46
CA ALA A 664 35.78 106.59 35.22
C ALA A 664 35.83 108.08 34.87
N ILE A 665 34.92 108.56 33.99
CA ILE A 665 34.79 109.97 33.65
C ILE A 665 34.47 110.79 34.92
N ALA A 666 33.50 110.37 35.73
CA ALA A 666 33.14 111.06 36.97
C ALA A 666 34.27 111.08 38.01
N SER A 667 35.03 109.99 38.13
CA SER A 667 36.22 109.93 39.00
C SER A 667 37.32 110.87 38.51
N ILE A 668 37.58 110.89 37.20
CA ILE A 668 38.53 111.82 36.59
C ILE A 668 38.09 113.26 36.79
N ASP A 669 36.80 113.57 36.58
CA ASP A 669 36.24 114.90 36.77
C ASP A 669 36.32 115.36 38.23
N SER A 670 36.03 114.47 39.18
CA SER A 670 36.22 114.73 40.61
C SER A 670 37.69 115.00 40.94
N ARG A 671 38.63 114.19 40.44
CA ARG A 671 40.08 114.40 40.63
C ARG A 671 40.55 115.70 39.99
N LEU A 672 40.05 116.05 38.81
CA LEU A 672 40.33 117.33 38.15
C LEU A 672 39.81 118.49 38.97
N THR A 673 38.57 118.43 39.46
CA THR A 673 37.97 119.46 40.33
C THR A 673 38.77 119.63 41.63
N HIS A 674 39.19 118.52 42.24
CA HIS A 674 40.03 118.53 43.44
C HIS A 674 41.40 119.13 43.18
N LEU A 675 42.01 118.82 42.03
CA LEU A 675 43.30 119.38 41.60
C LEU A 675 43.19 120.87 41.29
N THR A 676 42.12 121.30 40.60
CA THR A 676 41.82 122.72 40.35
C THR A 676 41.61 123.47 41.66
N SER A 677 40.88 122.89 42.62
CA SER A 677 40.67 123.50 43.93
C SER A 677 41.98 123.59 44.71
N ALA A 678 42.78 122.51 44.77
CA ALA A 678 44.09 122.53 45.42
C ALA A 678 45.08 123.52 44.79
N LEU A 679 45.06 123.67 43.46
CA LEU A 679 45.84 124.70 42.76
C LEU A 679 45.33 126.12 43.05
N THR A 680 44.02 126.31 43.14
CA THR A 680 43.41 127.62 43.45
C THR A 680 43.68 128.02 44.89
N ASP A 681 43.54 127.09 45.83
CA ASP A 681 43.88 127.26 47.24
C ASP A 681 45.38 127.50 47.41
N GLY A 682 46.22 126.73 46.70
CA GLY A 682 47.67 126.95 46.67
C GLY A 682 48.04 128.32 46.09
N ALA A 683 47.38 128.76 45.03
CA ALA A 683 47.59 130.08 44.43
C ALA A 683 47.13 131.21 45.36
N THR A 684 45.96 131.09 46.00
CA THR A 684 45.48 132.08 46.98
C THR A 684 46.37 132.12 48.22
N GLN A 685 46.83 130.99 48.72
CA GLN A 685 47.77 130.91 49.83
C GLN A 685 49.14 131.52 49.46
N ALA A 686 49.62 131.30 48.24
CA ALA A 686 50.82 131.95 47.72
C ALA A 686 50.64 133.47 47.62
N VAL A 687 49.49 133.94 47.11
CA VAL A 687 49.15 135.37 47.06
C VAL A 687 49.09 135.97 48.45
N GLN A 688 48.41 135.33 49.42
CA GLN A 688 48.36 135.79 50.82
C GLN A 688 49.75 135.82 51.47
N THR A 689 50.59 134.83 51.18
CA THR A 689 51.97 134.80 51.69
C THR A 689 52.77 135.94 51.09
N ILE A 690 52.68 136.18 49.78
CA ILE A 690 53.31 137.32 49.11
C ILE A 690 52.79 138.64 49.68
N ASP A 691 51.49 138.78 49.86
CA ASP A 691 50.86 139.97 50.43
C ASP A 691 51.34 140.24 51.86
N SER A 692 51.39 139.20 52.72
CA SER A 692 51.95 139.33 54.07
C SER A 692 53.43 139.74 54.06
N ARG A 693 54.23 139.23 53.11
CA ARG A 693 55.64 139.64 52.94
C ARG A 693 55.76 141.07 52.43
N LEU A 694 54.87 141.52 51.54
CA LEU A 694 54.82 142.90 51.05
C LEU A 694 54.37 143.87 52.16
N VAL A 695 53.39 143.50 52.96
CA VAL A 695 52.97 144.27 54.15
C VAL A 695 54.11 144.35 55.16
N HIS A 696 54.78 143.23 55.47
CA HIS A 696 55.94 143.23 56.35
C HIS A 696 57.07 144.11 55.79
N LEU A 697 57.38 144.01 54.50
CA LEU A 697 58.41 144.83 53.85
C LEU A 697 58.05 146.31 53.86
N THR A 698 56.77 146.65 53.63
CA THR A 698 56.25 148.02 53.74
C THR A 698 56.36 148.54 55.17
N THR A 699 56.04 147.71 56.17
CA THR A 699 56.16 148.07 57.59
C THR A 699 57.62 148.30 57.96
N THR A 700 58.53 147.40 57.56
CA THR A 700 59.98 147.56 57.80
C THR A 700 60.55 148.80 57.09
N LEU A 701 60.11 149.09 55.86
CA LEU A 701 60.50 150.32 55.16
C LEU A 701 59.93 151.57 55.84
N THR A 702 58.69 151.53 56.31
CA THR A 702 58.04 152.66 57.01
C THR A 702 58.73 152.91 58.35
N ASP A 703 59.00 151.87 59.13
CA ASP A 703 59.73 151.94 60.39
C ASP A 703 61.17 152.41 60.15
N GLY A 704 61.84 151.88 59.12
CA GLY A 704 63.18 152.32 58.72
C GLY A 704 63.21 153.79 58.27
N THR A 705 62.18 154.24 57.55
CA THR A 705 62.04 155.66 57.15
C THR A 705 61.73 156.53 58.36
N SER A 706 60.88 156.09 59.27
CA SER A 706 60.59 156.80 60.53
C SER A 706 61.82 156.88 61.44
N GLN A 707 62.60 155.80 61.55
CA GLN A 707 63.88 155.81 62.25
C GLN A 707 64.90 156.74 61.57
N ALA A 708 64.97 156.75 60.24
CA ALA A 708 65.83 157.68 59.51
C ALA A 708 65.40 159.14 59.71
N ILE A 709 64.09 159.43 59.68
CA ILE A 709 63.55 160.76 59.98
C ILE A 709 63.88 161.15 61.42
N ASN A 710 63.63 160.28 62.40
CA ASN A 710 63.95 160.56 63.81
C ASN A 710 65.46 160.76 64.04
N ALA A 711 66.32 160.01 63.34
CA ALA A 711 67.77 160.19 63.40
C ALA A 711 68.22 161.50 62.74
N ILE A 712 67.57 161.90 61.65
CA ILE A 712 67.79 163.21 61.01
C ILE A 712 67.30 164.33 61.95
N ASP A 713 66.14 164.20 62.57
CA ASP A 713 65.60 165.17 63.52
C ASP A 713 66.49 165.30 64.76
N GLN A 714 66.96 164.19 65.33
CA GLN A 714 67.97 164.23 66.40
C GLN A 714 69.23 164.97 65.96
N ARG A 715 69.71 164.70 64.75
CA ARG A 715 70.93 165.35 64.22
C ARG A 715 70.72 166.82 63.90
N ILE A 716 69.52 167.22 63.47
CA ILE A 716 69.12 168.62 63.30
C ILE A 716 69.07 169.30 64.67
N ASN A 717 68.51 168.65 65.69
CA ASN A 717 68.47 169.18 67.05
C ASN A 717 69.88 169.32 67.64
N ASP A 718 70.74 168.31 67.52
CA ASP A 718 72.15 168.38 67.95
C ASP A 718 72.91 169.52 67.26
N VAL A 719 72.71 169.69 65.95
CA VAL A 719 73.31 170.80 65.20
C VAL A 719 72.76 172.15 65.66
N THR A 720 71.45 172.25 65.95
CA THR A 720 70.81 173.47 66.45
C THR A 720 71.36 173.81 67.84
N GLU A 721 71.48 172.83 68.73
CA GLU A 721 72.04 173.00 70.08
C GLU A 721 73.52 173.39 70.02
N THR A 722 74.29 172.84 69.06
CA THR A 722 75.69 173.22 68.82
C THR A 722 75.81 174.66 68.28
N ILE A 723 74.88 175.10 67.43
CA ILE A 723 74.82 176.48 66.91
C ILE A 723 74.43 177.45 68.03
N ASP A 724 73.44 177.12 68.86
CA ASP A 724 73.02 177.94 70.00
C ASP A 724 74.14 178.04 71.06
N ALA A 725 74.84 176.95 71.34
CA ALA A 725 76.02 176.95 72.22
C ALA A 725 77.14 177.85 71.67
N ARG A 726 77.39 177.84 70.35
CA ARG A 726 78.38 178.73 69.71
C ARG A 726 77.92 180.18 69.61
N SER A 727 76.63 180.43 69.41
CA SER A 727 76.06 181.79 69.39
C SER A 727 76.18 182.45 70.77
N ASN A 728 75.92 181.69 71.85
CA ASN A 728 76.09 182.19 73.22
C ASN A 728 77.56 182.45 73.59
N GLN A 729 78.53 181.76 72.99
CA GLN A 729 79.97 182.04 73.17
C GLN A 729 80.48 183.27 72.42
N LEU A 730 79.73 183.81 71.45
CA LEU A 730 80.08 185.03 70.72
C LEU A 730 79.51 186.31 71.36
N ALA A 731 78.73 186.19 72.45
CA ALA A 731 78.07 187.30 73.14
C ALA A 731 78.71 187.68 74.50
N SER A 732 79.89 187.16 74.82
CA SER A 732 80.74 187.55 75.96
C SER A 732 82.18 187.75 75.51
#